data_AF-H1HQQ0-F1
#
_entry.id   AF-H1HQQ0-F1
#
_cell.length_a   1.000
_cell.length_b   1.000
_cell.length_c   1.000
_cell.angle_alpha   90.00
_cell.angle_beta   90.00
_cell.angle_gamma   90.00
#
_symmetry.space_group_name_H-M   'P 1'
#
loop_
_entity.id
_entity.type
_entity.pdbx_description
1 polymer ?
#
loop_
_entity_poly.entity_id
_entity_poly.type
_entity_poly.pdbx_seq_one_letter_code
_entity_poly.pdbx_strand_id
1 'polypeptide(L)'
;MLAGSLFFLSACSPEHKAEVDRLNDVSYAFHYRNLDSTAHYADKALALSSDYSNGRAEALNNLAFVCIMRMDYDRAYRLLDKATSTTDNQIELLVSDVQCMRLCQRQSRNKDFYTYRESALRRLHRIKEEQEHLTRRQLLRMTYATSEFDIVSSTYFYYIGLKKQSADALRNIDPYGAIRQDTAQLLSYYYNVGSGGIITHGTSHEIAQKEFDYLMRCYLLARQHAYPFWEANSMQAISEHLQDAKQRDGLIAANLPAMKFINTDYMPDSLLAGNLAQRSLDIFIKYGDVYQIAGAYRTLAQCYWHIGDYHSANICLNDALHRDTVIERAPDLVASIREQLSLVYSAIDNKTLSDYNRNIYLDMQEKTRQDRQLEARAEQLDKSAATLNIMIAAVIVMIVLVILLLIGFDKMRLRNDNKFSMEHLLEPLKRWQKEEEADRMKQEDNFEQIDERIQMEKLYLSDNLKKNIEQRAKMALVNSITPFIDRIINEIKRLRERKEEVALRDDRYAYISELTDQINEYNNVLTRWIQLRQGQLSIKVESFALQELFDIVAKGNMGFRLKGVDLVVKSTDAVVKADKTLTLFMLNTLSDNARKYTSPGGHVIISARTMQEAVEIAIEDDGRGMTEEQTKHLFDHKTIVDESLKEGEVVFSERSHGFGLMNCKGIIDKYRKTSNIFSVCSLSVESECGKGSRFIFRLPKGVLRLFLFLSLCFGSASLFASSFLLKRAAAFADSAYFSNLNGQYRTTLSYADSCRTYLNRYYKSFRLAEPADTMYDVGNEVVPAEINWFHRRLRFDYNVILDIRNEAAVACLALHKWDAYHYNNRVYTQLFRETSADNGLAEYVRVMQRSENNKNVAIILLILLLILIFPAYYFLYYRHRLYYRLAVDHVDKINSVLLSPRSSQEKLDKINKIWAQASMLLKTSDSKLNDVVGQIRLALANSIEDENEQSTHIELAQDELHRLIYENQRLHISNNVLDNCLSTLKHETMYYPSRIRRLVDEPDKDLNAISEVALYYKQLYALLSEQAMLQIKSNLKVDDRLVGYLFSLLKKACGEEYVAKTTEEKDAVYNLVRLRFPSLQLSQAECAALFTPLSIDISYMVCRQIVREIGETTNLRGCGIQAIRLPGAGGTLIEVVLPRKMKIKHDL
;
A
#
# COMPACT_ATOMS: atom_id res chain seq x y z
N MET A 1 61.99 49.06 -18.12
CA MET A 1 62.25 47.84 -18.92
C MET A 1 62.53 46.71 -17.94
N LEU A 2 61.69 45.66 -17.91
CA LEU A 2 61.93 44.37 -17.22
C LEU A 2 60.77 43.41 -17.55
N ALA A 3 60.90 42.13 -17.16
CA ALA A 3 59.88 41.08 -17.32
C ALA A 3 59.48 40.67 -18.76
N GLY A 4 60.48 40.45 -19.63
CA GLY A 4 60.28 39.74 -20.90
C GLY A 4 60.30 38.22 -20.74
N SER A 5 59.40 37.64 -19.94
CA SER A 5 59.41 36.19 -19.64
C SER A 5 58.12 35.67 -18.98
N LEU A 6 57.06 35.39 -19.75
CA LEU A 6 55.92 34.53 -19.32
C LEU A 6 54.95 34.13 -20.47
N PHE A 7 55.50 33.73 -21.62
CA PHE A 7 54.72 33.24 -22.78
C PHE A 7 55.10 31.80 -23.17
N PHE A 8 54.85 30.84 -22.27
CA PHE A 8 54.78 29.39 -22.58
C PHE A 8 54.02 28.64 -21.47
N LEU A 9 52.70 28.84 -21.39
CA LEU A 9 51.84 27.83 -20.75
C LEU A 9 51.73 26.64 -21.70
N SER A 10 52.67 25.71 -21.57
CA SER A 10 52.68 24.47 -22.34
C SER A 10 51.44 23.64 -21.99
N ALA A 11 50.48 23.60 -22.90
CA ALA A 11 49.38 22.63 -22.87
C ALA A 11 49.94 21.25 -23.23
N CYS A 12 50.66 20.63 -22.30
CA CYS A 12 51.24 19.31 -22.46
C CYS A 12 50.12 18.29 -22.70
N SER A 13 49.98 17.82 -23.94
CA SER A 13 49.15 16.66 -24.25
C SER A 13 49.66 15.47 -23.43
N PRO A 14 48.79 14.70 -22.74
CA PRO A 14 49.24 13.59 -21.89
C PRO A 14 50.12 12.62 -22.69
N GLU A 15 51.26 12.23 -22.11
CA GLU A 15 52.38 11.60 -22.83
C GLU A 15 51.98 10.36 -23.63
N HIS A 16 50.98 9.62 -23.17
CA HIS A 16 50.50 8.39 -23.79
C HIS A 16 49.09 8.50 -24.39
N LYS A 17 48.52 9.72 -24.53
CA LYS A 17 47.11 9.92 -24.94
C LYS A 17 46.72 9.09 -26.17
N ALA A 18 47.48 9.19 -27.26
CA ALA A 18 47.17 8.50 -28.51
C ALA A 18 47.29 6.97 -28.41
N GLU A 19 48.15 6.46 -27.52
CA GLU A 19 48.29 5.03 -27.27
C GLU A 19 47.15 4.52 -26.38
N VAL A 20 46.73 5.28 -25.37
CA VAL A 20 45.54 4.97 -24.55
C VAL A 20 44.27 4.98 -25.41
N ASP A 21 44.08 6.00 -26.26
CA ASP A 21 42.98 6.06 -27.23
C ASP A 21 42.98 4.80 -28.13
N ARG A 22 44.14 4.43 -28.70
CA ARG A 22 44.30 3.25 -29.56
C ARG A 22 44.03 1.93 -28.83
N LEU A 23 44.49 1.79 -27.58
CA LEU A 23 44.25 0.60 -26.75
C LEU A 23 42.78 0.45 -26.38
N ASN A 24 42.07 1.56 -26.11
CA ASN A 24 40.62 1.56 -25.91
C ASN A 24 39.84 1.21 -27.17
N ASP A 25 40.23 1.75 -28.34
CA ASP A 25 39.60 1.40 -29.63
C ASP A 25 39.77 -0.10 -29.94
N VAL A 26 40.96 -0.67 -29.69
CA VAL A 26 41.21 -2.12 -29.83
C VAL A 26 40.41 -2.93 -28.81
N SER A 27 40.39 -2.50 -27.54
CA SER A 27 39.58 -3.12 -26.48
C SER A 27 38.10 -3.19 -26.86
N TYR A 28 37.54 -2.10 -27.38
CA TYR A 28 36.16 -2.04 -27.87
C TYR A 28 35.93 -2.99 -29.05
N ALA A 29 36.85 -3.01 -30.03
CA ALA A 29 36.76 -3.92 -31.17
C ALA A 29 36.77 -5.42 -30.76
N PHE A 30 37.27 -5.76 -29.57
CA PHE A 30 37.21 -7.11 -29.02
C PHE A 30 35.94 -7.45 -28.23
N HIS A 31 35.08 -6.48 -27.85
CA HIS A 31 33.92 -6.67 -26.94
C HIS A 31 33.17 -7.97 -27.22
N TYR A 32 32.58 -8.06 -28.42
CA TYR A 32 31.76 -9.19 -28.86
C TYR A 32 32.55 -10.28 -29.61
N ARG A 33 33.87 -10.34 -29.38
CA ARG A 33 34.81 -11.32 -29.96
C ARG A 33 35.52 -12.16 -28.91
N ASN A 34 36.14 -11.54 -27.92
CA ASN A 34 36.88 -12.24 -26.87
C ASN A 34 37.04 -11.34 -25.62
N LEU A 35 36.40 -11.73 -24.52
CA LEU A 35 36.36 -10.94 -23.28
C LEU A 35 37.75 -10.74 -22.64
N ASP A 36 38.64 -11.73 -22.72
CA ASP A 36 39.99 -11.61 -22.15
C ASP A 36 40.87 -10.64 -22.94
N SER A 37 40.68 -10.53 -24.27
CA SER A 37 41.33 -9.54 -25.11
C SER A 37 40.84 -8.13 -24.77
N THR A 38 39.52 -7.93 -24.63
CA THR A 38 38.96 -6.64 -24.16
C THR A 38 39.54 -6.27 -22.78
N ALA A 39 39.55 -7.18 -21.82
CA ALA A 39 40.15 -6.93 -20.50
C ALA A 39 41.65 -6.58 -20.61
N HIS A 40 42.42 -7.36 -21.36
CA HIS A 40 43.87 -7.17 -21.52
C HIS A 40 44.24 -5.81 -22.14
N TYR A 41 43.50 -5.36 -23.15
CA TYR A 41 43.74 -4.05 -23.76
C TYR A 41 43.21 -2.90 -22.89
N ALA A 42 42.10 -3.08 -22.17
CA ALA A 42 41.58 -2.10 -21.23
C ALA A 42 42.46 -1.92 -19.98
N ASP A 43 42.98 -3.00 -19.39
CA ASP A 43 43.93 -2.92 -18.27
C ASP A 43 45.25 -2.23 -18.69
N LYS A 44 45.71 -2.44 -19.93
CA LYS A 44 46.86 -1.70 -20.50
C LYS A 44 46.56 -0.22 -20.69
N ALA A 45 45.39 0.13 -21.24
CA ALA A 45 44.96 1.52 -21.34
C ALA A 45 44.88 2.17 -19.95
N LEU A 46 44.28 1.49 -18.97
CA LEU A 46 44.13 1.92 -17.59
C LEU A 46 45.47 2.12 -16.85
N ALA A 47 46.50 1.35 -17.20
CA ALA A 47 47.85 1.50 -16.67
C ALA A 47 48.57 2.74 -17.23
N LEU A 48 48.38 3.05 -18.52
CA LEU A 48 49.04 4.17 -19.21
C LEU A 48 48.27 5.50 -19.11
N SER A 49 47.05 5.50 -18.56
CA SER A 49 46.16 6.66 -18.52
C SER A 49 46.25 7.49 -17.21
N SER A 50 47.41 7.54 -16.54
CA SER A 50 47.58 8.28 -15.28
C SER A 50 47.10 9.72 -15.39
N ASP A 51 47.58 10.42 -16.40
CA ASP A 51 47.38 11.84 -16.64
C ASP A 51 46.33 12.11 -17.75
N TYR A 52 45.51 11.09 -18.07
CA TYR A 52 44.46 11.18 -19.08
C TYR A 52 43.13 10.59 -18.60
N SER A 53 42.40 11.40 -17.83
CA SER A 53 41.07 11.11 -17.25
C SER A 53 40.07 10.48 -18.22
N ASN A 54 39.97 10.98 -19.46
CA ASN A 54 38.96 10.52 -20.41
C ASN A 54 39.25 9.09 -20.90
N GLY A 55 40.49 8.83 -21.34
CA GLY A 55 40.91 7.47 -21.71
C GLY A 55 40.91 6.50 -20.52
N ARG A 56 41.12 7.02 -19.29
CA ARG A 56 40.99 6.28 -18.04
C ARG A 56 39.56 5.82 -17.77
N ALA A 57 38.58 6.72 -17.91
CA ALA A 57 37.16 6.40 -17.75
C ALA A 57 36.68 5.43 -18.83
N GLU A 58 37.13 5.61 -20.07
CA GLU A 58 36.84 4.69 -21.18
C GLU A 58 37.41 3.27 -20.94
N ALA A 59 38.63 3.16 -20.40
CA ALA A 59 39.21 1.89 -20.00
C ALA A 59 38.42 1.22 -18.87
N LEU A 60 37.95 2.00 -17.88
CA LEU A 60 37.07 1.50 -16.81
C LEU A 60 35.70 1.03 -17.35
N ASN A 61 35.12 1.77 -18.30
CA ASN A 61 33.89 1.38 -19.00
C ASN A 61 34.09 0.06 -19.81
N ASN A 62 35.25 -0.15 -20.42
CA ASN A 62 35.58 -1.40 -21.11
C ASN A 62 35.75 -2.59 -20.14
N LEU A 63 36.36 -2.38 -18.98
CA LEU A 63 36.45 -3.41 -17.93
C LEU A 63 35.09 -3.70 -17.29
N ALA A 64 34.24 -2.69 -17.12
CA ALA A 64 32.87 -2.84 -16.61
C ALA A 64 32.04 -3.74 -17.55
N PHE A 65 32.12 -3.54 -18.87
CA PHE A 65 31.47 -4.42 -19.86
C PHE A 65 31.85 -5.90 -19.65
N VAL A 66 33.15 -6.21 -19.51
CA VAL A 66 33.61 -7.58 -19.26
C VAL A 66 33.05 -8.13 -17.94
N CYS A 67 32.96 -7.31 -16.90
CA CYS A 67 32.36 -7.71 -15.62
C CYS A 67 30.84 -7.96 -15.74
N ILE A 68 30.12 -7.18 -16.55
CA ILE A 68 28.69 -7.39 -16.83
C ILE A 68 28.46 -8.71 -17.57
N MET A 69 29.27 -9.02 -18.59
CA MET A 69 29.19 -10.28 -19.34
C MET A 69 29.50 -11.49 -18.45
N ARG A 70 30.48 -11.38 -17.55
CA ARG A 70 30.84 -12.39 -16.54
C ARG A 70 29.94 -12.40 -15.29
N MET A 71 28.88 -11.60 -15.27
CA MET A 71 27.95 -11.43 -14.14
C MET A 71 28.60 -11.02 -12.79
N ASP A 72 29.80 -10.44 -12.82
CA ASP A 72 30.47 -9.80 -11.68
C ASP A 72 29.95 -8.36 -11.50
N TYR A 73 28.65 -8.25 -11.20
CA TYR A 73 27.94 -6.97 -11.11
C TYR A 73 28.48 -6.06 -10.01
N ASP A 74 28.95 -6.62 -8.89
CA ASP A 74 29.53 -5.83 -7.79
C ASP A 74 30.84 -5.16 -8.22
N ARG A 75 31.66 -5.82 -9.04
CA ARG A 75 32.84 -5.21 -9.66
C ARG A 75 32.47 -4.24 -10.77
N ALA A 76 31.45 -4.55 -11.58
CA ALA A 76 30.97 -3.66 -12.62
C ALA A 76 30.52 -2.30 -12.06
N TYR A 77 29.66 -2.27 -11.03
CA TYR A 77 29.30 -1.01 -10.35
C TYR A 77 30.53 -0.25 -9.84
N ARG A 78 31.45 -0.91 -9.11
CA ARG A 78 32.68 -0.26 -8.62
C ARG A 78 33.56 0.31 -9.73
N LEU A 79 33.54 -0.26 -10.94
CA LEU A 79 34.27 0.27 -12.10
C LEU A 79 33.55 1.47 -12.73
N LEU A 80 32.22 1.45 -12.79
CA LEU A 80 31.38 2.54 -13.33
C LEU A 80 31.33 3.75 -12.39
N ASP A 81 31.23 3.53 -11.07
CA ASP A 81 31.36 4.57 -10.04
C ASP A 81 32.76 5.21 -10.09
N LYS A 82 33.80 4.41 -10.37
CA LYS A 82 35.16 4.89 -10.57
C LYS A 82 35.32 5.64 -11.88
N ALA A 83 34.66 5.22 -12.97
CA ALA A 83 34.67 5.95 -14.24
C ALA A 83 34.01 7.33 -14.08
N THR A 84 32.84 7.39 -13.42
CA THR A 84 32.10 8.64 -13.23
C THR A 84 32.76 9.62 -12.26
N SER A 85 33.58 9.15 -11.32
CA SER A 85 34.44 10.00 -10.47
C SER A 85 35.78 10.37 -11.11
N THR A 86 36.13 9.82 -12.28
CA THR A 86 37.43 10.04 -12.94
C THR A 86 37.40 11.10 -14.05
N THR A 87 36.24 11.38 -14.67
CA THR A 87 36.14 12.29 -15.82
C THR A 87 34.90 13.20 -15.76
N ASP A 88 34.99 14.37 -16.39
CA ASP A 88 33.88 15.27 -16.71
C ASP A 88 33.34 15.06 -18.16
N ASN A 89 33.94 14.16 -18.94
CA ASN A 89 33.58 13.87 -20.32
C ASN A 89 32.17 13.26 -20.42
N GLN A 90 31.22 14.04 -20.95
CA GLN A 90 29.82 13.65 -20.97
C GLN A 90 29.54 12.37 -21.79
N ILE A 91 30.40 12.01 -22.76
CA ILE A 91 30.23 10.78 -23.57
C ILE A 91 30.60 9.54 -22.75
N GLU A 92 31.73 9.55 -22.05
CA GLU A 92 32.09 8.41 -21.19
C GLU A 92 31.18 8.29 -19.97
N LEU A 93 30.69 9.43 -19.44
CA LEU A 93 29.66 9.43 -18.40
C LEU A 93 28.31 8.91 -18.90
N LEU A 94 27.95 9.18 -20.16
CA LEU A 94 26.77 8.59 -20.81
C LEU A 94 26.93 7.08 -21.00
N VAL A 95 28.10 6.61 -21.46
CA VAL A 95 28.40 5.17 -21.52
C VAL A 95 28.30 4.53 -20.13
N SER A 96 28.79 5.20 -19.08
CA SER A 96 28.66 4.69 -17.71
C SER A 96 27.21 4.56 -17.28
N ASP A 97 26.38 5.58 -17.52
CA ASP A 97 24.94 5.54 -17.21
C ASP A 97 24.21 4.42 -17.98
N VAL A 98 24.54 4.21 -19.26
CA VAL A 98 23.95 3.15 -20.10
C VAL A 98 24.38 1.75 -19.65
N GLN A 99 25.62 1.56 -19.20
CA GLN A 99 26.05 0.30 -18.59
C GLN A 99 25.37 0.06 -17.22
N CYS A 100 25.14 1.11 -16.43
CA CYS A 100 24.32 1.02 -15.23
C CYS A 100 22.84 0.66 -15.54
N MET A 101 22.26 1.19 -16.63
CA MET A 101 20.95 0.73 -17.13
C MET A 101 21.00 -0.77 -17.47
N ARG A 102 22.04 -1.25 -18.17
CA ARG A 102 22.19 -2.68 -18.52
C ARG A 102 22.35 -3.58 -17.29
N LEU A 103 23.06 -3.12 -16.25
CA LEU A 103 23.11 -3.80 -14.94
C LEU A 103 21.73 -3.88 -14.29
N CYS A 104 21.02 -2.75 -14.19
CA CYS A 104 19.70 -2.70 -13.57
C CYS A 104 18.68 -3.59 -14.32
N GLN A 105 18.75 -3.63 -15.65
CA GLN A 105 17.96 -4.53 -16.49
C GLN A 105 18.28 -6.01 -16.23
N ARG A 106 19.56 -6.39 -16.15
CA ARG A 106 19.94 -7.79 -15.85
C ARG A 106 19.59 -8.22 -14.41
N GLN A 107 19.51 -7.28 -13.46
CA GLN A 107 19.20 -7.54 -12.04
C GLN A 107 17.74 -7.22 -11.63
N SER A 108 16.85 -6.92 -12.57
CA SER A 108 15.45 -6.54 -12.34
C SER A 108 15.27 -5.30 -11.42
N ARG A 109 16.28 -4.42 -11.33
CA ARG A 109 16.28 -3.20 -10.48
C ARG A 109 15.58 -2.03 -11.18
N ASN A 110 14.27 -2.16 -11.36
CA ASN A 110 13.45 -1.27 -12.19
C ASN A 110 13.56 0.22 -11.81
N LYS A 111 13.51 0.55 -10.51
CA LYS A 111 13.67 1.94 -10.01
C LYS A 111 15.04 2.56 -10.39
N ASP A 112 16.10 1.79 -10.25
CA ASP A 112 17.46 2.26 -10.50
C ASP A 112 17.69 2.44 -12.00
N PHE A 113 17.11 1.56 -12.84
CA PHE A 113 17.12 1.66 -14.30
C PHE A 113 16.67 3.05 -14.79
N TYR A 114 15.53 3.56 -14.30
CA TYR A 114 15.04 4.89 -14.67
C TYR A 114 15.94 6.02 -14.14
N THR A 115 16.53 5.85 -12.96
CA THR A 115 17.45 6.84 -12.38
C THR A 115 18.69 7.04 -13.28
N TYR A 116 19.26 5.95 -13.79
CA TYR A 116 20.35 6.02 -14.78
C TYR A 116 19.86 6.46 -16.17
N ARG A 117 18.67 6.02 -16.62
CA ARG A 117 18.08 6.44 -17.90
C ARG A 117 17.83 7.96 -17.98
N GLU A 118 17.36 8.58 -16.89
CA GLU A 118 17.20 10.04 -16.82
C GLU A 118 18.52 10.78 -16.64
N SER A 119 19.58 10.13 -16.13
CA SER A 119 20.95 10.67 -16.22
C SER A 119 21.45 10.65 -17.67
N ALA A 120 21.34 9.51 -18.35
CA ALA A 120 21.69 9.34 -19.76
C ALA A 120 20.95 10.33 -20.68
N LEU A 121 19.62 10.51 -20.51
CA LEU A 121 18.84 11.46 -21.29
C LEU A 121 19.29 12.92 -21.12
N ARG A 122 19.61 13.34 -19.89
CA ARG A 122 20.15 14.69 -19.63
C ARG A 122 21.51 14.89 -20.29
N ARG A 123 22.38 13.87 -20.31
CA ARG A 123 23.66 13.93 -21.05
C ARG A 123 23.46 13.94 -22.55
N LEU A 124 22.59 13.07 -23.08
CA LEU A 124 22.23 13.04 -24.50
C LEU A 124 21.70 14.39 -25.00
N HIS A 125 20.90 15.09 -24.19
CA HIS A 125 20.42 16.42 -24.53
C HIS A 125 21.57 17.44 -24.59
N ARG A 126 22.44 17.48 -23.57
CA ARG A 126 23.59 18.39 -23.52
C ARG A 126 24.61 18.14 -24.63
N ILE A 127 24.93 16.88 -24.93
CA ILE A 127 25.90 16.53 -26.00
C ILE A 127 25.36 16.92 -27.38
N LYS A 128 24.03 16.92 -27.59
CA LYS A 128 23.41 17.39 -28.84
C LYS A 128 23.59 18.90 -29.07
N GLU A 129 23.72 19.71 -28.01
CA GLU A 129 23.98 21.15 -28.11
C GLU A 129 25.42 21.45 -28.57
N GLU A 130 26.36 20.54 -28.29
CA GLU A 130 27.79 20.66 -28.63
C GLU A 130 28.20 19.78 -29.85
N GLN A 131 27.24 19.15 -30.54
CA GLN A 131 27.48 18.04 -31.47
C GLN A 131 28.37 18.39 -32.68
N GLU A 132 28.34 19.63 -33.17
CA GLU A 132 29.15 20.09 -34.31
C GLU A 132 30.66 20.18 -33.99
N HIS A 133 31.05 20.09 -32.71
CA HIS A 133 32.45 20.18 -32.28
C HIS A 133 33.08 18.83 -31.91
N LEU A 134 32.35 17.72 -32.08
CA LEU A 134 32.84 16.37 -31.77
C LEU A 134 33.85 15.87 -32.80
N THR A 135 35.01 15.39 -32.34
CA THR A 135 35.99 14.72 -33.20
C THR A 135 35.44 13.40 -33.77
N ARG A 136 36.04 12.90 -34.85
CA ARG A 136 35.64 11.61 -35.47
C ARG A 136 35.63 10.43 -34.48
N ARG A 137 36.57 10.38 -33.52
CA ARG A 137 36.60 9.35 -32.46
C ARG A 137 35.40 9.50 -31.52
N GLN A 138 35.10 10.73 -31.10
CA GLN A 138 33.92 11.03 -30.27
C GLN A 138 32.60 10.75 -31.01
N LEU A 139 32.50 10.99 -32.32
CA LEU A 139 31.31 10.67 -33.11
C LEU A 139 31.04 9.16 -33.20
N LEU A 140 32.10 8.34 -33.33
CA LEU A 140 31.98 6.88 -33.25
C LEU A 140 31.56 6.44 -31.85
N ARG A 141 32.21 6.97 -30.80
CA ARG A 141 31.88 6.67 -29.39
C ARG A 141 30.47 7.10 -28.99
N MET A 142 29.99 8.23 -29.54
CA MET A 142 28.61 8.71 -29.40
C MET A 142 27.63 7.81 -30.15
N THR A 143 27.98 7.32 -31.34
CA THR A 143 27.15 6.36 -32.11
C THR A 143 26.96 5.04 -31.34
N TYR A 144 28.01 4.55 -30.67
CA TYR A 144 27.92 3.45 -29.71
C TYR A 144 26.97 3.81 -28.55
N ALA A 145 27.21 4.95 -27.88
CA ALA A 145 26.45 5.33 -26.69
C ALA A 145 24.95 5.56 -26.96
N THR A 146 24.56 6.12 -28.12
CA THR A 146 23.16 6.33 -28.49
C THR A 146 22.45 5.03 -28.87
N SER A 147 23.08 4.19 -29.70
CA SER A 147 22.49 2.91 -30.11
C SER A 147 22.38 1.93 -28.94
N GLU A 148 23.40 1.87 -28.08
CA GLU A 148 23.36 1.07 -26.84
C GLU A 148 22.27 1.56 -25.88
N PHE A 149 22.03 2.88 -25.74
CA PHE A 149 20.94 3.45 -24.93
C PHE A 149 19.55 3.00 -25.43
N ASP A 150 19.30 3.12 -26.74
CA ASP A 150 18.00 2.74 -27.34
C ASP A 150 17.79 1.22 -27.32
N ILE A 151 18.84 0.43 -27.53
CA ILE A 151 18.80 -1.04 -27.44
C ILE A 151 18.55 -1.49 -25.99
N VAL A 152 19.30 -0.99 -25.01
CA VAL A 152 19.09 -1.34 -23.59
C VAL A 152 17.70 -0.90 -23.10
N SER A 153 17.22 0.25 -23.55
CA SER A 153 15.82 0.69 -23.31
C SER A 153 14.82 -0.28 -23.94
N SER A 154 15.01 -0.68 -25.19
CA SER A 154 14.14 -1.63 -25.89
C SER A 154 14.09 -3.00 -25.20
N THR A 155 15.24 -3.56 -24.83
CA THR A 155 15.36 -4.82 -24.09
C THR A 155 14.65 -4.74 -22.73
N TYR A 156 14.82 -3.64 -21.98
CA TYR A 156 14.12 -3.43 -20.72
C TYR A 156 12.60 -3.40 -20.90
N PHE A 157 12.08 -2.56 -21.80
CA PHE A 157 10.66 -2.45 -22.07
C PHE A 157 10.04 -3.77 -22.54
N TYR A 158 10.78 -4.60 -23.28
CA TYR A 158 10.34 -5.94 -23.66
C TYR A 158 10.10 -6.83 -22.43
N TYR A 159 11.10 -6.96 -21.54
CA TYR A 159 11.00 -7.83 -20.36
C TYR A 159 9.88 -7.41 -19.39
N ILE A 160 9.65 -6.11 -19.18
CA ILE A 160 8.53 -5.66 -18.33
C ILE A 160 7.15 -5.76 -19.00
N GLY A 161 7.09 -6.05 -20.31
CA GLY A 161 5.88 -6.33 -21.09
C GLY A 161 5.39 -5.20 -22.00
N LEU A 162 6.08 -4.06 -22.03
CA LEU A 162 5.67 -2.82 -22.70
C LEU A 162 6.11 -2.80 -24.17
N LYS A 163 5.66 -3.80 -24.95
CA LYS A 163 6.06 -4.05 -26.35
C LYS A 163 6.04 -2.82 -27.26
N LYS A 164 5.09 -1.88 -27.09
CA LYS A 164 5.06 -0.64 -27.87
C LYS A 164 6.29 0.23 -27.59
N GLN A 165 6.63 0.48 -26.32
CA GLN A 165 7.80 1.29 -25.95
C GLN A 165 9.11 0.60 -26.37
N SER A 166 9.15 -0.74 -26.31
CA SER A 166 10.27 -1.53 -26.84
C SER A 166 10.50 -1.34 -28.34
N ALA A 167 9.43 -1.36 -29.13
CA ALA A 167 9.48 -1.07 -30.57
C ALA A 167 9.78 0.41 -30.87
N ASP A 168 9.20 1.35 -30.10
CA ASP A 168 9.44 2.79 -30.27
C ASP A 168 10.89 3.17 -29.95
N ALA A 169 11.55 2.52 -28.98
CA ALA A 169 12.98 2.73 -28.72
C ALA A 169 13.88 2.33 -29.90
N LEU A 170 13.66 1.16 -30.52
CA LEU A 170 14.45 0.76 -31.71
C LEU A 170 14.13 1.58 -32.97
N ARG A 171 12.99 2.27 -33.02
CA ARG A 171 12.67 3.21 -34.11
C ARG A 171 13.50 4.49 -34.07
N ASN A 172 14.15 4.81 -32.95
CA ASN A 172 15.12 5.91 -32.86
C ASN A 172 16.41 5.60 -33.63
N ILE A 173 16.73 4.32 -33.84
CA ILE A 173 17.93 3.88 -34.55
C ILE A 173 17.62 3.77 -36.05
N ASP A 174 18.26 4.63 -36.85
CA ASP A 174 18.30 4.48 -38.31
C ASP A 174 19.34 3.41 -38.71
N PRO A 175 18.93 2.23 -39.22
CA PRO A 175 19.86 1.17 -39.63
C PRO A 175 20.64 1.50 -40.91
N TYR A 176 20.28 2.57 -41.63
CA TYR A 176 20.97 3.02 -42.84
C TYR A 176 21.99 4.14 -42.56
N GLY A 177 21.89 4.79 -41.39
CA GLY A 177 22.69 5.93 -40.96
C GLY A 177 23.98 5.56 -40.21
N ALA A 178 24.32 6.36 -39.19
CA ALA A 178 25.63 6.35 -38.52
C ALA A 178 26.02 4.98 -37.94
N ILE A 179 25.05 4.18 -37.46
CA ILE A 179 25.28 2.84 -36.89
C ILE A 179 25.97 1.88 -37.87
N ARG A 180 25.90 2.11 -39.19
CA ARG A 180 26.65 1.31 -40.18
C ARG A 180 28.17 1.42 -40.06
N GLN A 181 28.68 2.43 -39.35
CA GLN A 181 30.11 2.57 -39.03
C GLN A 181 30.53 1.67 -37.84
N ASP A 182 29.57 1.17 -37.06
CA ASP A 182 29.78 0.24 -35.95
C ASP A 182 29.08 -1.10 -36.24
N THR A 183 29.85 -2.06 -36.76
CA THR A 183 29.33 -3.40 -37.08
C THR A 183 28.77 -4.13 -35.85
N ALA A 184 29.30 -3.87 -34.64
CA ALA A 184 28.85 -4.56 -33.44
C ALA A 184 27.46 -4.07 -33.02
N GLN A 185 27.21 -2.76 -33.09
CA GLN A 185 25.89 -2.19 -32.83
C GLN A 185 24.88 -2.48 -33.94
N LEU A 186 25.30 -2.52 -35.21
CA LEU A 186 24.41 -2.95 -36.30
C LEU A 186 23.96 -4.42 -36.13
N LEU A 187 24.85 -5.31 -35.68
CA LEU A 187 24.51 -6.69 -35.33
C LEU A 187 23.54 -6.76 -34.14
N SER A 188 23.80 -5.97 -33.09
CA SER A 188 22.92 -5.83 -31.93
C SER A 188 21.51 -5.37 -32.32
N TYR A 189 21.40 -4.38 -33.21
CA TYR A 189 20.13 -3.92 -33.75
C TYR A 189 19.40 -5.03 -34.54
N TYR A 190 20.07 -5.70 -35.49
CA TYR A 190 19.44 -6.79 -36.26
C TYR A 190 18.99 -7.95 -35.37
N TYR A 191 19.75 -8.29 -34.32
CA TYR A 191 19.32 -9.29 -33.34
C TYR A 191 18.07 -8.83 -32.59
N ASN A 192 18.07 -7.63 -31.99
CA ASN A 192 16.93 -7.16 -31.20
C ASN A 192 15.65 -6.97 -32.02
N VAL A 193 15.75 -6.57 -33.30
CA VAL A 193 14.58 -6.53 -34.20
C VAL A 193 14.08 -7.94 -34.54
N GLY A 194 14.98 -8.91 -34.69
CA GLY A 194 14.65 -10.30 -35.04
C GLY A 194 14.19 -11.19 -33.88
N SER A 195 14.55 -10.90 -32.62
CA SER A 195 14.17 -11.70 -31.45
C SER A 195 13.27 -10.96 -30.44
N GLY A 196 13.27 -9.62 -30.44
CA GLY A 196 12.55 -8.80 -29.48
C GLY A 196 11.04 -8.65 -29.72
N GLY A 197 10.43 -9.46 -30.60
CA GLY A 197 8.98 -9.38 -30.91
C GLY A 197 8.53 -7.99 -31.39
N ILE A 198 9.43 -7.27 -32.05
CA ILE A 198 9.30 -5.86 -32.45
C ILE A 198 8.33 -5.69 -33.62
N ILE A 199 8.18 -6.74 -34.43
CA ILE A 199 7.42 -6.72 -35.69
C ILE A 199 5.95 -7.04 -35.42
N THR A 200 5.22 -6.06 -34.89
CA THR A 200 3.80 -6.22 -34.47
C THR A 200 2.77 -6.13 -35.61
N HIS A 201 3.20 -6.17 -36.88
CA HIS A 201 2.35 -5.92 -38.06
C HIS A 201 2.52 -6.98 -39.16
N GLY A 202 1.48 -7.80 -39.32
CA GLY A 202 1.36 -8.88 -40.29
C GLY A 202 0.56 -10.06 -39.71
N THR A 203 0.41 -11.12 -40.49
CA THR A 203 0.05 -12.45 -39.99
C THR A 203 1.23 -13.05 -39.20
N SER A 204 0.98 -14.05 -38.35
CA SER A 204 2.04 -14.75 -37.60
C SER A 204 3.16 -15.30 -38.51
N HIS A 205 2.84 -15.78 -39.72
CA HIS A 205 3.84 -16.28 -40.67
C HIS A 205 4.67 -15.13 -41.30
N GLU A 206 4.04 -14.01 -41.66
CA GLU A 206 4.75 -12.82 -42.17
C GLU A 206 5.63 -12.17 -41.10
N ILE A 207 5.24 -12.24 -39.83
CA ILE A 207 6.04 -11.75 -38.70
C ILE A 207 7.27 -12.65 -38.53
N ALA A 208 7.07 -13.97 -38.41
CA ALA A 208 8.16 -14.93 -38.28
C ALA A 208 9.15 -14.92 -39.47
N GLN A 209 8.67 -14.69 -40.70
CA GLN A 209 9.55 -14.54 -41.87
C GLN A 209 10.41 -13.27 -41.77
N LYS A 210 9.84 -12.12 -41.40
CA LYS A 210 10.61 -10.87 -41.25
C LYS A 210 11.61 -10.97 -40.11
N GLU A 211 11.22 -11.58 -39.00
CA GLU A 211 12.09 -11.83 -37.84
C GLU A 211 13.26 -12.75 -38.25
N PHE A 212 12.99 -13.86 -38.95
CA PHE A 212 14.00 -14.72 -39.56
C PHE A 212 14.93 -13.98 -40.54
N ASP A 213 14.42 -13.09 -41.41
CA ASP A 213 15.23 -12.27 -42.32
C ASP A 213 16.25 -11.39 -41.56
N TYR A 214 15.83 -10.79 -40.45
CA TYR A 214 16.72 -9.98 -39.59
C TYR A 214 17.76 -10.84 -38.87
N LEU A 215 17.36 -12.00 -38.33
CA LEU A 215 18.28 -12.93 -37.69
C LEU A 215 19.31 -13.51 -38.67
N MET A 216 18.90 -13.84 -39.90
CA MET A 216 19.82 -14.28 -40.96
C MET A 216 20.81 -13.18 -41.38
N ARG A 217 20.38 -11.91 -41.44
CA ARG A 217 21.30 -10.77 -41.67
C ARG A 217 22.31 -10.64 -40.53
N CYS A 218 21.87 -10.80 -39.28
CA CYS A 218 22.75 -10.84 -38.11
C CYS A 218 23.76 -12.00 -38.22
N TYR A 219 23.30 -13.22 -38.47
CA TYR A 219 24.13 -14.42 -38.59
C TYR A 219 25.22 -14.29 -39.69
N LEU A 220 24.81 -13.90 -40.90
CA LEU A 220 25.72 -13.76 -42.04
C LEU A 220 26.79 -12.68 -41.79
N LEU A 221 26.39 -11.52 -41.30
CA LEU A 221 27.30 -10.40 -41.03
C LEU A 221 28.21 -10.69 -39.83
N ALA A 222 27.72 -11.39 -38.80
CA ALA A 222 28.51 -11.80 -37.63
C ALA A 222 29.60 -12.79 -38.04
N ARG A 223 29.24 -13.82 -38.84
CA ARG A 223 30.18 -14.82 -39.34
C ARG A 223 31.18 -14.23 -40.34
N GLN A 224 30.76 -13.29 -41.19
CA GLN A 224 31.65 -12.56 -42.11
C GLN A 224 32.71 -11.71 -41.38
N HIS A 225 32.35 -11.06 -40.27
CA HIS A 225 33.24 -10.18 -39.51
C HIS A 225 33.81 -10.83 -38.23
N ALA A 226 33.67 -12.14 -38.06
CA ALA A 226 34.12 -12.91 -36.90
C ALA A 226 33.66 -12.29 -35.54
N TYR A 227 32.34 -12.18 -35.36
CA TYR A 227 31.69 -11.83 -34.09
C TYR A 227 30.98 -13.07 -33.49
N PRO A 228 31.70 -14.00 -32.82
CA PRO A 228 31.14 -15.24 -32.30
C PRO A 228 29.94 -15.04 -31.38
N PHE A 229 29.92 -13.97 -30.55
CA PHE A 229 28.78 -13.67 -29.70
C PHE A 229 27.48 -13.45 -30.51
N TRP A 230 27.55 -12.66 -31.59
CA TRP A 230 26.38 -12.39 -32.44
C TRP A 230 26.03 -13.58 -33.35
N GLU A 231 27.01 -14.39 -33.74
CA GLU A 231 26.77 -15.68 -34.40
C GLU A 231 25.97 -16.63 -33.49
N ALA A 232 26.34 -16.74 -32.21
CA ALA A 232 25.64 -17.55 -31.22
C ALA A 232 24.22 -17.03 -30.91
N ASN A 233 24.05 -15.73 -30.66
CA ASN A 233 22.74 -15.10 -30.41
C ASN A 233 21.78 -15.32 -31.60
N SER A 234 22.25 -15.13 -32.83
CA SER A 234 21.41 -15.32 -34.02
C SER A 234 21.06 -16.78 -34.28
N MET A 235 21.98 -17.74 -34.09
CA MET A 235 21.65 -19.18 -34.16
C MET A 235 20.65 -19.60 -33.08
N GLN A 236 20.75 -19.06 -31.86
CA GLN A 236 19.81 -19.34 -30.76
C GLN A 236 18.40 -18.85 -31.08
N ALA A 237 18.24 -17.60 -31.54
CA ALA A 237 16.94 -17.08 -31.93
C ALA A 237 16.36 -17.80 -33.15
N ILE A 238 17.18 -18.16 -34.15
CA ILE A 238 16.73 -18.99 -35.29
C ILE A 238 16.27 -20.37 -34.79
N SER A 239 16.95 -20.97 -33.81
CA SER A 239 16.49 -22.21 -33.17
C SER A 239 15.10 -22.05 -32.55
N GLU A 240 14.83 -20.95 -31.83
CA GLU A 240 13.51 -20.70 -31.23
C GLU A 240 12.42 -20.53 -32.30
N HIS A 241 12.72 -19.92 -33.45
CA HIS A 241 11.81 -19.86 -34.60
C HIS A 241 11.52 -21.22 -35.28
N LEU A 242 12.38 -22.23 -35.08
CA LEU A 242 12.27 -23.57 -35.70
C LEU A 242 11.72 -24.64 -34.73
N GLN A 243 11.36 -24.29 -33.50
CA GLN A 243 10.79 -25.21 -32.49
C GLN A 243 9.34 -25.61 -32.79
N ASP A 244 8.48 -24.70 -33.23
CA ASP A 244 7.13 -25.05 -33.70
C ASP A 244 7.19 -25.69 -35.08
N ALA A 245 6.61 -26.89 -35.23
CA ALA A 245 6.67 -27.65 -36.48
C ALA A 245 6.02 -26.91 -37.66
N LYS A 246 4.89 -26.23 -37.45
CA LYS A 246 4.15 -25.55 -38.53
C LYS A 246 4.88 -24.30 -39.01
N GLN A 247 5.46 -23.52 -38.10
CA GLN A 247 6.30 -22.37 -38.42
C GLN A 247 7.61 -22.81 -39.07
N ARG A 248 8.28 -23.84 -38.52
CA ARG A 248 9.49 -24.45 -39.08
C ARG A 248 9.30 -24.86 -40.53
N ASP A 249 8.29 -25.68 -40.83
CA ASP A 249 8.09 -26.23 -42.17
C ASP A 249 7.80 -25.11 -43.19
N GLY A 250 7.06 -24.07 -42.79
CA GLY A 250 6.84 -22.87 -43.60
C GLY A 250 8.11 -22.05 -43.83
N LEU A 251 8.91 -21.79 -42.79
CA LEU A 251 10.19 -21.07 -42.91
C LEU A 251 11.21 -21.86 -43.74
N ILE A 252 11.26 -23.19 -43.61
CA ILE A 252 12.18 -24.02 -44.40
C ILE A 252 11.79 -24.00 -45.88
N ALA A 253 10.50 -24.17 -46.20
CA ALA A 253 10.02 -24.10 -47.57
C ALA A 253 10.27 -22.73 -48.24
N ALA A 254 10.09 -21.63 -47.51
CA ALA A 254 10.33 -20.28 -48.02
C ALA A 254 11.83 -19.94 -48.17
N ASN A 255 12.70 -20.51 -47.32
CA ASN A 255 14.10 -20.07 -47.18
C ASN A 255 15.15 -21.16 -47.46
N LEU A 256 14.84 -22.13 -48.33
CA LEU A 256 15.70 -23.28 -48.64
C LEU A 256 17.21 -22.98 -48.82
N PRO A 257 17.66 -21.89 -49.48
CA PRO A 257 19.09 -21.57 -49.58
C PRO A 257 19.73 -21.17 -48.25
N ALA A 258 19.00 -20.41 -47.41
CA ALA A 258 19.47 -20.00 -46.08
C ALA A 258 19.52 -21.19 -45.12
N MET A 259 18.50 -22.06 -45.15
CA MET A 259 18.47 -23.27 -44.34
C MET A 259 19.64 -24.21 -44.64
N LYS A 260 19.97 -24.39 -45.93
CA LYS A 260 21.15 -25.16 -46.36
C LYS A 260 22.49 -24.51 -45.97
N PHE A 261 22.52 -23.20 -45.71
CA PHE A 261 23.73 -22.50 -45.26
C PHE A 261 23.97 -22.61 -43.74
N ILE A 262 22.89 -22.63 -42.94
CA ILE A 262 22.99 -22.78 -41.47
C ILE A 262 23.10 -24.26 -41.05
N ASN A 263 22.47 -25.17 -41.79
CA ASN A 263 22.51 -26.63 -41.58
C ASN A 263 23.80 -27.24 -42.16
N THR A 264 24.95 -26.89 -41.57
CA THR A 264 26.28 -27.37 -41.96
C THR A 264 26.46 -28.88 -41.78
N ASP A 265 25.67 -29.47 -40.88
CA ASP A 265 25.88 -30.81 -40.35
C ASP A 265 24.90 -31.84 -40.96
N TYR A 266 24.12 -31.42 -41.97
CA TYR A 266 23.10 -32.20 -42.68
C TYR A 266 22.03 -32.83 -41.76
N MET A 267 21.70 -32.14 -40.68
CA MET A 267 20.70 -32.57 -39.70
C MET A 267 19.30 -32.64 -40.33
N PRO A 268 18.44 -33.61 -39.95
CA PRO A 268 17.03 -33.58 -40.26
C PRO A 268 16.36 -32.31 -39.73
N ASP A 269 15.35 -31.80 -40.44
CA ASP A 269 14.66 -30.54 -40.10
C ASP A 269 14.12 -30.51 -38.66
N SER A 270 13.64 -31.65 -38.15
CA SER A 270 13.17 -31.81 -36.77
C SER A 270 14.26 -31.69 -35.70
N LEU A 271 15.53 -31.86 -36.05
CA LEU A 271 16.69 -31.79 -35.15
C LEU A 271 17.56 -30.54 -35.38
N LEU A 272 17.31 -29.79 -36.45
CA LEU A 272 18.06 -28.58 -36.81
C LEU A 272 18.00 -27.50 -35.72
N ALA A 273 16.86 -27.32 -35.06
CA ALA A 273 16.74 -26.40 -33.92
C ALA A 273 17.72 -26.78 -32.79
N GLY A 274 17.69 -28.03 -32.33
CA GLY A 274 18.62 -28.52 -31.29
C GLY A 274 20.09 -28.40 -31.67
N ASN A 275 20.44 -28.66 -32.93
CA ASN A 275 21.80 -28.45 -33.45
C ASN A 275 22.26 -26.99 -33.35
N LEU A 276 21.41 -26.04 -33.75
CA LEU A 276 21.70 -24.60 -33.68
C LEU A 276 21.81 -24.11 -32.22
N ALA A 277 20.94 -24.61 -31.33
CA ALA A 277 21.02 -24.33 -29.89
C ALA A 277 22.31 -24.86 -29.25
N GLN A 278 22.71 -26.11 -29.54
CA GLN A 278 23.96 -26.68 -29.04
C GLN A 278 25.19 -25.91 -29.57
N ARG A 279 25.23 -25.60 -30.87
CA ARG A 279 26.33 -24.83 -31.48
C ARG A 279 26.42 -23.41 -30.91
N SER A 280 25.29 -22.81 -30.56
CA SER A 280 25.24 -21.52 -29.86
C SER A 280 25.81 -21.63 -28.44
N LEU A 281 25.35 -22.62 -27.65
CA LEU A 281 25.87 -22.91 -26.31
C LEU A 281 27.39 -23.14 -26.31
N ASP A 282 27.91 -23.93 -27.24
CA ASP A 282 29.34 -24.21 -27.41
C ASP A 282 30.17 -22.95 -27.68
N ILE A 283 29.60 -21.94 -28.36
CA ILE A 283 30.26 -20.66 -28.61
C ILE A 283 30.17 -19.75 -27.38
N PHE A 284 29.02 -19.69 -26.70
CA PHE A 284 28.89 -18.91 -25.47
C PHE A 284 29.80 -19.43 -24.35
N ILE A 285 29.99 -20.74 -24.21
CA ILE A 285 30.95 -21.35 -23.29
C ILE A 285 32.39 -20.92 -23.62
N LYS A 286 32.76 -20.82 -24.90
CA LYS A 286 34.09 -20.36 -25.36
C LYS A 286 34.29 -18.85 -25.23
N TYR A 287 33.20 -18.06 -25.25
CA TYR A 287 33.22 -16.61 -25.11
C TYR A 287 33.20 -16.15 -23.64
N GLY A 288 32.49 -16.88 -22.76
CA GLY A 288 32.45 -16.64 -21.31
C GLY A 288 31.38 -15.65 -20.82
N ASP A 289 30.21 -15.58 -21.46
CA ASP A 289 29.03 -14.88 -20.91
C ASP A 289 28.12 -15.86 -20.17
N VAL A 290 28.09 -15.75 -18.84
CA VAL A 290 27.34 -16.66 -17.94
C VAL A 290 25.83 -16.56 -18.17
N TYR A 291 25.32 -15.35 -18.46
CA TYR A 291 23.90 -15.11 -18.72
C TYR A 291 23.47 -15.82 -20.01
N GLN A 292 24.28 -15.72 -21.07
CA GLN A 292 23.98 -16.36 -22.35
C GLN A 292 24.20 -17.88 -22.33
N ILE A 293 25.15 -18.40 -21.53
CA ILE A 293 25.29 -19.85 -21.32
C ILE A 293 24.00 -20.42 -20.72
N ALA A 294 23.50 -19.85 -19.64
CA ALA A 294 22.23 -20.28 -19.02
C ALA A 294 21.03 -20.09 -19.97
N GLY A 295 21.00 -18.97 -20.72
CA GLY A 295 20.00 -18.72 -21.76
C GLY A 295 20.00 -19.76 -22.88
N ALA A 296 21.17 -20.19 -23.35
CA ALA A 296 21.31 -21.19 -24.40
C ALA A 296 20.97 -22.62 -23.91
N TYR A 297 21.33 -22.96 -22.66
CA TYR A 297 20.85 -24.19 -22.02
C TYR A 297 19.32 -24.25 -21.93
N ARG A 298 18.65 -23.14 -21.58
CA ARG A 298 17.17 -23.02 -21.61
C ARG A 298 16.62 -23.25 -23.03
N THR A 299 17.18 -22.60 -24.05
CA THR A 299 16.75 -22.81 -25.46
C THR A 299 16.98 -24.25 -25.92
N LEU A 300 18.08 -24.89 -25.51
CA LEU A 300 18.38 -26.29 -25.81
C LEU A 300 17.40 -27.24 -25.11
N ALA A 301 17.03 -26.96 -23.86
CA ALA A 301 16.01 -27.70 -23.14
C ALA A 301 14.63 -27.64 -23.80
N GLN A 302 14.25 -26.49 -24.37
CA GLN A 302 13.04 -26.38 -25.20
C GLN A 302 13.14 -27.26 -26.45
N CYS A 303 14.30 -27.30 -27.12
CA CYS A 303 14.48 -28.18 -28.28
C CYS A 303 14.29 -29.66 -27.90
N TYR A 304 14.82 -30.09 -26.76
CA TYR A 304 14.60 -31.44 -26.22
C TYR A 304 13.12 -31.69 -25.85
N TRP A 305 12.45 -30.73 -25.21
CA TRP A 305 11.01 -30.77 -24.92
C TRP A 305 10.16 -30.94 -26.19
N HIS A 306 10.46 -30.21 -27.26
CA HIS A 306 9.74 -30.27 -28.53
C HIS A 306 9.92 -31.59 -29.29
N ILE A 307 10.95 -32.39 -28.99
CA ILE A 307 11.11 -33.77 -29.51
C ILE A 307 10.71 -34.86 -28.50
N GLY A 308 10.19 -34.48 -27.32
CA GLY A 308 9.73 -35.40 -26.28
C GLY A 308 10.82 -35.95 -25.34
N ASP A 309 12.07 -35.48 -25.44
CA ASP A 309 13.15 -35.88 -24.52
C ASP A 309 13.15 -35.01 -23.25
N TYR A 310 12.21 -35.29 -22.37
CA TYR A 310 12.09 -34.60 -21.09
C TYR A 310 13.29 -34.86 -20.15
N HIS A 311 14.08 -35.91 -20.38
CA HIS A 311 15.25 -36.22 -19.55
C HIS A 311 16.43 -35.31 -19.90
N SER A 312 16.78 -35.19 -21.18
CA SER A 312 17.81 -34.24 -21.64
C SER A 312 17.39 -32.79 -21.39
N ALA A 313 16.09 -32.46 -21.52
CA ALA A 313 15.57 -31.16 -21.12
C ALA A 313 15.80 -30.89 -19.62
N ASN A 314 15.58 -31.88 -18.75
CA ASN A 314 15.85 -31.75 -17.31
C ASN A 314 17.33 -31.49 -17.02
N ILE A 315 18.23 -32.26 -17.66
CA ILE A 315 19.68 -32.07 -17.50
C ILE A 315 20.08 -30.65 -17.88
N CYS A 316 19.67 -30.17 -19.06
CA CYS A 316 20.00 -28.81 -19.52
C CYS A 316 19.50 -27.70 -18.59
N LEU A 317 18.30 -27.84 -18.01
CA LEU A 317 17.76 -26.82 -17.10
C LEU A 317 18.38 -26.86 -15.70
N ASN A 318 18.80 -28.03 -15.20
CA ASN A 318 19.56 -28.10 -13.96
C ASN A 318 20.98 -27.56 -14.16
N ASP A 319 21.63 -27.84 -15.30
CA ASP A 319 22.90 -27.20 -15.70
C ASP A 319 22.75 -25.67 -15.72
N ALA A 320 21.67 -25.13 -16.30
CA ALA A 320 21.40 -23.69 -16.38
C ALA A 320 21.30 -22.97 -15.02
N LEU A 321 20.98 -23.70 -13.93
CA LEU A 321 20.89 -23.15 -12.57
C LEU A 321 22.06 -23.52 -11.65
N HIS A 322 22.66 -24.69 -11.86
CA HIS A 322 23.58 -25.30 -10.89
C HIS A 322 25.02 -25.43 -11.38
N ARG A 323 25.29 -25.19 -12.68
CA ARG A 323 26.66 -25.13 -13.23
C ARG A 323 27.41 -23.86 -12.78
N ASP A 324 26.71 -22.75 -12.60
CA ASP A 324 27.23 -21.51 -12.03
C ASP A 324 26.15 -20.79 -11.22
N THR A 325 26.30 -20.76 -9.90
CA THR A 325 25.34 -20.13 -8.97
C THR A 325 25.30 -18.60 -9.08
N VAL A 326 26.24 -17.97 -9.78
CA VAL A 326 26.20 -16.53 -10.08
C VAL A 326 24.94 -16.17 -10.88
N ILE A 327 24.31 -17.13 -11.58
CA ILE A 327 23.05 -16.94 -12.31
C ILE A 327 21.90 -16.41 -11.43
N GLU A 328 21.90 -16.67 -10.13
CA GLU A 328 20.91 -16.15 -9.17
C GLU A 328 20.87 -14.61 -9.12
N ARG A 329 21.91 -13.94 -9.63
CA ARG A 329 21.95 -12.48 -9.81
C ARG A 329 21.05 -11.96 -10.95
N ALA A 330 20.42 -12.83 -11.74
CA ALA A 330 19.54 -12.47 -12.87
C ALA A 330 18.11 -13.03 -12.68
N PRO A 331 17.23 -12.37 -11.89
CA PRO A 331 15.98 -12.94 -11.41
C PRO A 331 15.01 -13.37 -12.52
N ASP A 332 14.82 -12.56 -13.57
CA ASP A 332 13.86 -12.87 -14.63
C ASP A 332 14.29 -14.06 -15.51
N LEU A 333 15.60 -14.27 -15.71
CA LEU A 333 16.12 -15.45 -16.41
C LEU A 333 15.99 -16.71 -15.54
N VAL A 334 16.31 -16.63 -14.26
CA VAL A 334 16.08 -17.74 -13.31
C VAL A 334 14.60 -18.09 -13.22
N ALA A 335 13.70 -17.10 -13.18
CA ALA A 335 12.26 -17.34 -13.21
C ALA A 335 11.83 -18.10 -14.48
N SER A 336 12.33 -17.72 -15.66
CA SER A 336 12.05 -18.45 -16.91
C SER A 336 12.53 -19.90 -16.88
N ILE A 337 13.72 -20.17 -16.32
CA ILE A 337 14.26 -21.52 -16.15
C ILE A 337 13.43 -22.32 -15.12
N ARG A 338 12.98 -21.69 -14.02
CA ARG A 338 12.09 -22.31 -13.02
C ARG A 338 10.72 -22.66 -13.60
N GLU A 339 10.14 -21.84 -14.47
CA GLU A 339 8.89 -22.18 -15.19
C GLU A 339 9.09 -23.43 -16.06
N GLN A 340 10.17 -23.50 -16.83
CA GLN A 340 10.47 -24.68 -17.66
C GLN A 340 10.80 -25.93 -16.82
N LEU A 341 11.48 -25.80 -15.67
CA LEU A 341 11.66 -26.91 -14.73
C LEU A 341 10.32 -27.40 -14.17
N SER A 342 9.35 -26.51 -13.92
CA SER A 342 8.03 -26.95 -13.44
C SER A 342 7.30 -27.83 -14.48
N LEU A 343 7.44 -27.49 -15.77
CA LEU A 343 6.92 -28.29 -16.90
C LEU A 343 7.65 -29.62 -17.03
N VAL A 344 8.99 -29.60 -17.07
CA VAL A 344 9.82 -30.80 -17.25
C VAL A 344 9.68 -31.77 -16.08
N TYR A 345 9.70 -31.30 -14.84
CA TYR A 345 9.44 -32.17 -13.68
C TYR A 345 8.02 -32.73 -13.69
N SER A 346 7.02 -32.01 -14.21
CA SER A 346 5.68 -32.59 -14.41
C SER A 346 5.72 -33.69 -15.47
N ALA A 347 6.35 -33.47 -16.62
CA ALA A 347 6.37 -34.42 -17.74
C ALA A 347 7.12 -35.74 -17.45
N ILE A 348 7.92 -35.79 -16.37
CA ILE A 348 8.53 -37.01 -15.82
C ILE A 348 7.85 -37.49 -14.53
N ASP A 349 6.57 -37.13 -14.33
CA ASP A 349 5.68 -37.48 -13.21
C ASP A 349 6.19 -37.05 -11.80
N ASN A 350 7.20 -36.18 -11.71
CA ASN A 350 7.75 -35.66 -10.46
C ASN A 350 7.02 -34.40 -9.98
N LYS A 351 5.79 -34.61 -9.50
CA LYS A 351 4.89 -33.55 -9.03
C LYS A 351 5.51 -32.65 -7.95
N THR A 352 6.26 -33.21 -7.00
CA THR A 352 6.87 -32.45 -5.89
C THR A 352 7.90 -31.42 -6.39
N LEU A 353 8.79 -31.81 -7.31
CA LEU A 353 9.75 -30.85 -7.89
C LEU A 353 9.10 -29.92 -8.93
N SER A 354 8.02 -30.34 -9.57
CA SER A 354 7.20 -29.47 -10.43
C SER A 354 6.61 -28.29 -9.65
N ASP A 355 5.91 -28.57 -8.56
CA ASP A 355 5.27 -27.53 -7.72
C ASP A 355 6.30 -26.67 -6.98
N TYR A 356 7.41 -27.24 -6.51
CA TYR A 356 8.52 -26.50 -5.92
C TYR A 356 9.07 -25.42 -6.87
N ASN A 357 9.35 -25.78 -8.13
CA ASN A 357 9.86 -24.83 -9.11
C ASN A 357 8.79 -23.81 -9.55
N ARG A 358 7.50 -24.22 -9.64
CA ARG A 358 6.40 -23.30 -9.95
C ARG A 358 6.20 -22.24 -8.87
N ASN A 359 6.28 -22.62 -7.59
CA ASN A 359 6.11 -21.67 -6.48
C ASN A 359 7.22 -20.62 -6.48
N ILE A 360 8.49 -21.03 -6.63
CA ILE A 360 9.63 -20.11 -6.74
C ILE A 360 9.46 -19.13 -7.93
N TYR A 361 8.96 -19.61 -9.06
CA TYR A 361 8.62 -18.76 -10.21
C TYR A 361 7.56 -17.70 -9.87
N LEU A 362 6.49 -18.08 -9.15
CA LEU A 362 5.43 -17.15 -8.74
C LEU A 362 5.95 -16.12 -7.72
N ASP A 363 6.75 -16.52 -6.73
CA ASP A 363 7.38 -15.64 -5.75
C ASP A 363 8.27 -14.58 -6.44
N MET A 364 9.06 -15.00 -7.44
CA MET A 364 9.88 -14.11 -8.26
C MET A 364 9.01 -13.14 -9.07
N GLN A 365 7.91 -13.61 -9.67
CA GLN A 365 6.97 -12.76 -10.40
C GLN A 365 6.26 -11.73 -9.51
N GLU A 366 5.93 -12.07 -8.26
CA GLU A 366 5.37 -11.10 -7.30
C GLU A 366 6.40 -10.05 -6.87
N LYS A 367 7.67 -10.44 -6.66
CA LYS A 367 8.73 -9.48 -6.33
C LYS A 367 8.90 -8.44 -7.46
N THR A 368 9.04 -8.89 -8.70
CA THR A 368 9.14 -7.99 -9.88
C THR A 368 7.82 -7.22 -10.15
N ARG A 369 6.69 -7.55 -9.49
CA ARG A 369 5.46 -6.72 -9.53
C ARG A 369 5.59 -5.46 -8.65
N GLN A 370 6.16 -5.58 -7.45
CA GLN A 370 6.17 -4.47 -6.47
C GLN A 370 6.93 -3.24 -6.98
N ASP A 371 8.11 -3.44 -7.59
CA ASP A 371 8.90 -2.32 -8.12
C ASP A 371 8.20 -1.61 -9.30
N ARG A 372 7.52 -2.37 -10.18
CA ARG A 372 6.74 -1.80 -11.30
C ARG A 372 5.54 -0.95 -10.82
N GLN A 373 5.00 -1.21 -9.63
CA GLN A 373 3.92 -0.38 -9.06
C GLN A 373 4.43 0.97 -8.54
N LEU A 374 5.70 1.09 -8.17
CA LEU A 374 6.33 2.36 -7.81
C LEU A 374 6.65 3.18 -9.08
N GLU A 375 7.09 2.50 -10.16
CA GLU A 375 7.40 3.07 -11.47
C GLU A 375 6.17 3.72 -12.14
N ALA A 376 5.04 3.00 -12.22
CA ALA A 376 3.81 3.50 -12.85
C ALA A 376 3.24 4.77 -12.17
N ARG A 377 3.51 4.96 -10.87
CA ARG A 377 3.15 6.18 -10.12
C ARG A 377 4.03 7.39 -10.48
N ALA A 378 5.28 7.17 -10.88
CA ALA A 378 6.19 8.24 -11.31
C ALA A 378 5.82 8.76 -12.71
N GLU A 379 5.60 7.87 -13.69
CA GLU A 379 5.28 8.27 -15.08
C GLU A 379 3.96 9.09 -15.16
N GLN A 380 3.02 8.89 -14.23
CA GLN A 380 1.82 9.71 -14.12
C GLN A 380 2.11 11.14 -13.63
N LEU A 381 3.05 11.31 -12.70
CA LEU A 381 3.43 12.62 -12.17
C LEU A 381 4.12 13.47 -13.25
N ASP A 382 5.05 12.90 -14.01
CA ASP A 382 5.75 13.61 -15.09
C ASP A 382 4.80 14.11 -16.19
N LYS A 383 3.79 13.30 -16.56
CA LYS A 383 2.74 13.71 -17.50
C LYS A 383 1.93 14.91 -16.98
N SER A 384 1.64 14.95 -15.67
CA SER A 384 0.92 16.08 -15.04
C SER A 384 1.78 17.34 -14.91
N ALA A 385 3.11 17.20 -14.80
CA ALA A 385 4.04 18.33 -14.81
C ALA A 385 4.18 18.93 -16.22
N ALA A 386 4.19 18.07 -17.25
CA ALA A 386 4.25 18.50 -18.65
C ALA A 386 3.02 19.32 -19.08
N THR A 387 1.80 18.91 -18.72
CA THR A 387 0.58 19.69 -19.02
C THR A 387 0.58 21.04 -18.30
N LEU A 388 0.96 21.06 -17.01
CA LEU A 388 1.05 22.29 -16.22
C LEU A 388 2.02 23.32 -16.82
N ASN A 389 3.20 22.90 -17.28
CA ASN A 389 4.19 23.80 -17.88
C ASN A 389 3.67 24.46 -19.18
N ILE A 390 2.96 23.72 -20.03
CA ILE A 390 2.34 24.25 -21.25
C ILE A 390 1.24 25.27 -20.89
N MET A 391 0.45 24.99 -19.85
CA MET A 391 -0.61 25.90 -19.37
C MET A 391 -0.04 27.21 -18.82
N ILE A 392 1.06 27.16 -18.06
CA ILE A 392 1.74 28.36 -17.52
C ILE A 392 2.22 29.27 -18.66
N ALA A 393 2.84 28.71 -19.70
CA ALA A 393 3.30 29.47 -20.86
C ALA A 393 2.15 30.22 -21.57
N ALA A 394 0.99 29.57 -21.75
CA ALA A 394 -0.17 30.19 -22.38
C ALA A 394 -0.73 31.38 -21.57
N VAL A 395 -0.77 31.28 -20.24
CA VAL A 395 -1.23 32.36 -19.34
C VAL A 395 -0.28 33.56 -19.39
N ILE A 396 1.03 33.35 -19.43
CA ILE A 396 2.03 34.43 -19.52
C ILE A 396 1.84 35.23 -20.82
N VAL A 397 1.65 34.56 -21.96
CA VAL A 397 1.39 35.23 -23.26
C VAL A 397 0.12 36.08 -23.21
N MET A 398 -0.96 35.58 -22.61
CA MET A 398 -2.22 36.33 -22.45
C MET A 398 -2.06 37.58 -21.57
N ILE A 399 -1.29 37.50 -20.48
CA ILE A 399 -1.03 38.65 -19.59
C ILE A 399 -0.28 39.77 -20.32
N VAL A 400 0.77 39.43 -21.09
CA VAL A 400 1.53 40.40 -21.90
C VAL A 400 0.62 41.12 -22.89
N LEU A 401 -0.27 40.37 -23.57
CA LEU A 401 -1.20 40.91 -24.56
C LEU A 401 -2.22 41.88 -23.93
N VAL A 402 -2.73 41.58 -22.74
CA VAL A 402 -3.65 42.47 -22.00
C VAL A 402 -2.95 43.74 -21.51
N ILE A 403 -1.71 43.66 -21.03
CA ILE A 403 -0.93 44.85 -20.59
C ILE A 403 -0.71 45.83 -21.75
N LEU A 404 -0.33 45.33 -22.92
CA LEU A 404 -0.15 46.15 -24.12
C LEU A 404 -1.43 46.89 -24.52
N LEU A 405 -2.59 46.24 -24.36
CA LEU A 405 -3.89 46.82 -24.69
C LEU A 405 -4.33 47.87 -23.66
N LEU A 406 -4.14 47.63 -22.37
CA LEU A 406 -4.42 48.61 -21.31
C LEU A 406 -3.61 49.91 -21.49
N ILE A 407 -2.34 49.81 -21.87
CA ILE A 407 -1.48 50.96 -22.21
C ILE A 407 -2.03 51.76 -23.42
N GLY A 408 -2.68 51.07 -24.37
CA GLY A 408 -3.39 51.71 -25.47
C GLY A 408 -4.65 52.46 -25.02
N PHE A 409 -5.47 51.85 -24.15
CA PHE A 409 -6.73 52.45 -23.69
C PHE A 409 -6.57 53.60 -22.70
N ASP A 410 -5.54 53.61 -21.85
CA ASP A 410 -5.35 54.70 -20.88
C ASP A 410 -5.02 56.03 -21.59
N LYS A 411 -4.22 55.96 -22.67
CA LYS A 411 -4.02 57.07 -23.63
C LYS A 411 -5.31 57.55 -24.31
N MET A 412 -6.34 56.70 -24.36
CA MET A 412 -7.66 57.05 -24.90
C MET A 412 -8.61 57.60 -23.82
N ARG A 413 -8.45 57.15 -22.56
CA ARG A 413 -9.23 57.57 -21.39
C ARG A 413 -8.95 59.02 -20.98
N LEU A 414 -7.67 59.35 -20.84
CA LEU A 414 -7.20 60.71 -20.49
C LEU A 414 -7.73 61.80 -21.44
N ARG A 415 -8.16 61.42 -22.65
CA ARG A 415 -8.69 62.32 -23.67
C ARG A 415 -10.19 62.65 -23.51
N ASN A 416 -10.93 62.00 -22.62
CA ASN A 416 -12.40 62.14 -22.56
C ASN A 416 -13.08 62.06 -21.18
N ASP A 417 -12.38 61.91 -20.05
CA ASP A 417 -13.02 61.80 -18.70
C ASP A 417 -13.64 63.11 -18.14
N ASN A 418 -13.90 64.14 -18.97
CA ASN A 418 -14.44 65.45 -18.55
C ASN A 418 -15.97 65.45 -18.21
N LYS A 419 -16.47 64.29 -17.75
CA LYS A 419 -17.89 63.84 -17.65
C LYS A 419 -17.80 62.30 -17.39
N PHE A 420 -18.24 61.54 -16.36
CA PHE A 420 -19.12 61.55 -15.14
C PHE A 420 -20.63 61.08 -15.22
N SER A 421 -21.07 59.79 -15.06
CA SER A 421 -22.52 59.34 -14.89
C SER A 421 -22.85 58.07 -14.00
N MET A 422 -24.09 58.00 -13.47
CA MET A 422 -24.65 57.56 -12.15
C MET A 422 -24.33 56.19 -11.50
N GLU A 423 -23.95 55.13 -12.21
CA GLU A 423 -24.26 53.75 -11.76
C GLU A 423 -23.52 53.24 -10.50
N HIS A 424 -22.28 53.71 -10.29
CA HIS A 424 -21.38 53.36 -9.16
C HIS A 424 -21.96 53.65 -7.76
N LEU A 425 -23.10 54.35 -7.66
CA LEU A 425 -23.75 54.65 -6.38
C LEU A 425 -24.62 53.54 -5.81
N LEU A 426 -25.20 52.70 -6.68
CA LEU A 426 -25.96 51.52 -6.27
C LEU A 426 -25.15 50.23 -6.39
N GLU A 427 -23.98 50.29 -7.03
CA GLU A 427 -23.11 49.14 -7.22
C GLU A 427 -22.62 48.53 -5.88
N PRO A 428 -22.25 49.30 -4.85
CA PRO A 428 -21.91 48.76 -3.53
C PRO A 428 -23.03 47.97 -2.85
N LEU A 429 -24.28 48.45 -2.93
CA LEU A 429 -25.44 47.73 -2.39
C LEU A 429 -25.66 46.41 -3.14
N LYS A 430 -25.60 46.43 -4.47
CA LYS A 430 -25.80 45.23 -5.30
C LYS A 430 -24.62 44.24 -5.23
N ARG A 431 -23.41 44.71 -4.92
CA ARG A 431 -22.27 43.84 -4.57
C ARG A 431 -22.54 43.17 -3.23
N TRP A 432 -22.86 43.94 -2.18
CA TRP A 432 -23.16 43.39 -0.86
C TRP A 432 -24.29 42.35 -0.88
N GLN A 433 -25.44 42.65 -1.51
CA GLN A 433 -26.56 41.68 -1.64
C GLN A 433 -26.18 40.43 -2.44
N LYS A 434 -25.30 40.55 -3.45
CA LYS A 434 -24.85 39.40 -4.27
C LYS A 434 -23.74 38.60 -3.59
N GLU A 435 -22.95 39.23 -2.73
CA GLU A 435 -21.99 38.56 -1.84
C GLU A 435 -22.77 37.77 -0.78
N GLU A 436 -23.75 38.39 -0.11
CA GLU A 436 -24.66 37.75 0.84
C GLU A 436 -25.44 36.57 0.24
N GLU A 437 -26.07 36.74 -0.93
CA GLU A 437 -26.83 35.66 -1.57
C GLU A 437 -25.93 34.51 -2.07
N ALA A 438 -24.67 34.81 -2.44
CA ALA A 438 -23.67 33.79 -2.72
C ALA A 438 -23.12 33.10 -1.46
N ASP A 439 -23.10 33.79 -0.31
CA ASP A 439 -22.76 33.19 0.98
C ASP A 439 -23.91 32.33 1.53
N ARG A 440 -25.17 32.73 1.31
CA ARG A 440 -26.37 31.92 1.63
C ARG A 440 -26.36 30.58 0.89
N MET A 441 -26.09 30.59 -0.41
CA MET A 441 -25.94 29.35 -1.20
C MET A 441 -24.77 28.45 -0.74
N LYS A 442 -23.69 29.02 -0.19
CA LYS A 442 -22.61 28.22 0.44
C LYS A 442 -23.05 27.61 1.77
N GLN A 443 -23.90 28.30 2.54
CA GLN A 443 -24.44 27.77 3.79
C GLN A 443 -25.41 26.61 3.54
N GLU A 444 -26.22 26.69 2.49
CA GLU A 444 -27.11 25.60 2.03
C GLU A 444 -26.31 24.37 1.55
N ASP A 445 -25.31 24.54 0.68
CA ASP A 445 -24.41 23.44 0.24
C ASP A 445 -23.63 22.80 1.41
N ASN A 446 -23.18 23.62 2.37
CA ASN A 446 -22.53 23.14 3.60
C ASN A 446 -23.48 22.31 4.48
N PHE A 447 -24.79 22.63 4.53
CA PHE A 447 -25.77 21.83 5.26
C PHE A 447 -25.99 20.45 4.60
N GLU A 448 -26.09 20.38 3.27
CA GLU A 448 -26.22 19.10 2.54
C GLU A 448 -24.98 18.22 2.73
N GLN A 449 -23.77 18.81 2.66
CA GLN A 449 -22.51 18.12 3.00
C GLN A 449 -22.44 17.61 4.46
N ILE A 450 -23.21 18.19 5.39
CA ILE A 450 -23.28 17.72 6.77
C ILE A 450 -24.18 16.47 6.87
N ASP A 451 -25.35 16.43 6.21
CA ASP A 451 -26.22 15.24 6.29
C ASP A 451 -25.61 14.00 5.64
N GLU A 452 -24.88 14.12 4.52
CA GLU A 452 -24.15 12.97 3.94
C GLU A 452 -23.18 12.33 4.95
N ARG A 453 -22.45 13.15 5.73
CA ARG A 453 -21.52 12.69 6.78
C ARG A 453 -22.27 12.07 7.95
N ILE A 454 -23.40 12.65 8.32
CA ILE A 454 -24.33 12.13 9.33
C ILE A 454 -24.73 10.68 8.97
N GLN A 455 -25.10 10.38 7.71
CA GLN A 455 -25.47 9.01 7.32
C GLN A 455 -24.26 8.03 7.31
N MET A 456 -23.07 8.50 6.94
CA MET A 456 -21.85 7.66 6.94
C MET A 456 -21.39 7.27 8.35
N GLU A 457 -21.34 8.22 9.29
CA GLU A 457 -20.97 7.95 10.69
C GLU A 457 -21.97 7.00 11.37
N LYS A 458 -23.27 7.17 11.07
CA LYS A 458 -24.34 6.28 11.50
C LYS A 458 -24.06 4.81 11.12
N LEU A 459 -23.55 4.55 9.91
CA LEU A 459 -23.15 3.20 9.47
C LEU A 459 -21.95 2.66 10.28
N TYR A 460 -20.91 3.46 10.48
CA TYR A 460 -19.70 3.02 11.19
C TYR A 460 -19.97 2.66 12.67
N LEU A 461 -20.85 3.39 13.38
CA LEU A 461 -21.27 3.01 14.74
C LEU A 461 -21.86 1.59 14.76
N SER A 462 -22.68 1.23 13.78
CA SER A 462 -23.34 -0.08 13.72
C SER A 462 -22.33 -1.25 13.64
N ASP A 463 -21.22 -1.04 12.96
CA ASP A 463 -20.12 -2.02 12.89
C ASP A 463 -19.28 -2.02 14.18
N ASN A 464 -18.90 -0.85 14.68
CA ASN A 464 -18.14 -0.74 15.93
C ASN A 464 -18.92 -1.23 17.16
N LEU A 465 -20.26 -1.17 17.16
CA LEU A 465 -21.11 -1.74 18.21
C LEU A 465 -21.08 -3.28 18.21
N LYS A 466 -21.13 -3.92 17.03
CA LYS A 466 -21.00 -5.39 16.91
C LYS A 466 -19.65 -5.86 17.42
N LYS A 467 -18.57 -5.21 16.97
CA LYS A 467 -17.20 -5.43 17.46
C LYS A 467 -17.12 -5.31 18.99
N ASN A 468 -17.81 -4.34 19.60
CA ASN A 468 -17.79 -4.18 21.06
C ASN A 468 -18.41 -5.36 21.81
N ILE A 469 -19.51 -5.90 21.29
CA ILE A 469 -20.16 -7.09 21.83
C ILE A 469 -19.27 -8.33 21.64
N GLU A 470 -18.62 -8.47 20.47
CA GLU A 470 -17.62 -9.51 20.22
C GLU A 470 -16.52 -9.45 21.30
N GLN A 471 -15.93 -8.27 21.57
CA GLN A 471 -14.89 -8.11 22.61
C GLN A 471 -15.40 -8.40 24.04
N ARG A 472 -16.61 -7.97 24.38
CA ARG A 472 -17.25 -8.27 25.67
C ARG A 472 -17.42 -9.78 25.88
N ALA A 473 -17.78 -10.53 24.82
CA ALA A 473 -17.85 -11.99 24.88
C ALA A 473 -16.47 -12.64 25.12
N LYS A 474 -15.39 -12.09 24.54
CA LYS A 474 -14.01 -12.56 24.84
C LYS A 474 -13.64 -12.30 26.32
N MET A 475 -14.04 -11.16 26.88
CA MET A 475 -13.82 -10.86 28.31
C MET A 475 -14.67 -11.71 29.25
N ALA A 476 -15.84 -12.19 28.81
CA ALA A 476 -16.60 -13.18 29.57
C ALA A 476 -15.82 -14.52 29.69
N LEU A 477 -15.01 -14.90 28.69
CA LEU A 477 -14.09 -16.04 28.81
C LEU A 477 -12.96 -15.76 29.81
N VAL A 478 -12.28 -14.62 29.70
CA VAL A 478 -11.19 -14.22 30.63
C VAL A 478 -11.65 -14.30 32.08
N ASN A 479 -12.79 -13.69 32.41
CA ASN A 479 -13.33 -13.71 33.77
C ASN A 479 -13.81 -15.11 34.24
N SER A 480 -13.97 -16.09 33.34
CA SER A 480 -14.30 -17.47 33.70
C SER A 480 -13.07 -18.32 34.06
N ILE A 481 -11.84 -17.85 33.80
CA ILE A 481 -10.60 -18.53 34.16
C ILE A 481 -10.20 -18.27 35.63
N THR A 482 -10.43 -17.05 36.14
CA THR A 482 -10.06 -16.65 37.52
C THR A 482 -10.51 -17.65 38.62
N PRO A 483 -11.73 -18.21 38.61
CA PRO A 483 -12.16 -19.19 39.60
C PRO A 483 -11.35 -20.51 39.61
N PHE A 484 -10.74 -20.90 38.48
CA PHE A 484 -9.85 -22.06 38.44
C PHE A 484 -8.49 -21.74 39.09
N ILE A 485 -7.94 -20.55 38.83
CA ILE A 485 -6.72 -20.07 39.49
C ILE A 485 -6.91 -20.00 41.01
N ASP A 486 -8.07 -19.51 41.47
CA ASP A 486 -8.42 -19.47 42.89
C ASP A 486 -8.50 -20.86 43.54
N ARG A 487 -9.04 -21.86 42.83
CA ARG A 487 -9.06 -23.25 43.29
C ARG A 487 -7.66 -23.84 43.38
N ILE A 488 -6.81 -23.64 42.38
CA ILE A 488 -5.41 -24.08 42.37
C ILE A 488 -4.68 -23.53 43.61
N ILE A 489 -4.76 -22.22 43.86
CA ILE A 489 -4.13 -21.58 45.03
C ILE A 489 -4.67 -22.15 46.36
N ASN A 490 -5.98 -22.43 46.45
CA ASN A 490 -6.58 -23.03 47.64
C ASN A 490 -6.09 -24.47 47.90
N GLU A 491 -5.91 -25.31 46.88
CA GLU A 491 -5.39 -26.66 47.06
C GLU A 491 -3.88 -26.67 47.36
N ILE A 492 -3.09 -25.78 46.74
CA ILE A 492 -1.67 -25.58 47.12
C ILE A 492 -1.57 -25.15 48.59
N LYS A 493 -2.44 -24.23 49.04
CA LYS A 493 -2.50 -23.80 50.45
C LYS A 493 -2.81 -24.98 51.38
N ARG A 494 -3.79 -25.83 51.03
CA ARG A 494 -4.13 -27.05 51.79
C ARG A 494 -2.96 -28.03 51.87
N LEU A 495 -2.26 -28.27 50.76
CA LEU A 495 -1.06 -29.13 50.69
C LEU A 495 0.10 -28.61 51.56
N ARG A 496 0.17 -27.30 51.80
CA ARG A 496 1.19 -26.63 52.65
C ARG A 496 0.82 -26.61 54.13
N GLU A 497 -0.45 -26.36 54.46
CA GLU A 497 -0.92 -26.16 55.84
C GLU A 497 -1.33 -27.45 56.56
N ARG A 498 -1.57 -28.55 55.83
CA ARG A 498 -2.05 -29.81 56.41
C ARG A 498 -1.08 -30.98 56.24
N LYS A 499 -0.91 -31.74 57.31
CA LYS A 499 -0.37 -33.11 57.26
C LYS A 499 -1.52 -34.05 56.96
N GLU A 500 -1.55 -34.57 55.74
CA GLU A 500 -2.54 -35.51 55.20
C GLU A 500 -1.78 -36.73 54.65
N GLU A 501 -2.44 -37.89 54.57
CA GLU A 501 -1.82 -39.12 54.03
C GLU A 501 -1.40 -38.98 52.57
N VAL A 502 -0.39 -39.74 52.14
CA VAL A 502 0.26 -39.60 50.82
C VAL A 502 -0.75 -39.68 49.68
N ALA A 503 -1.65 -40.67 49.69
CA ALA A 503 -2.67 -40.84 48.66
C ALA A 503 -3.57 -39.59 48.51
N LEU A 504 -4.04 -39.01 49.62
CA LEU A 504 -4.89 -37.80 49.60
C LEU A 504 -4.11 -36.56 49.12
N ARG A 505 -2.78 -36.53 49.27
CA ARG A 505 -1.94 -35.47 48.70
C ARG A 505 -1.80 -35.63 47.19
N ASP A 506 -1.62 -36.86 46.70
CA ASP A 506 -1.55 -37.14 45.27
C ASP A 506 -2.89 -36.92 44.55
N ASP A 507 -4.04 -37.20 45.18
CA ASP A 507 -5.36 -36.78 44.69
C ASP A 507 -5.46 -35.26 44.50
N ARG A 508 -4.92 -34.46 45.43
CA ARG A 508 -4.88 -32.97 45.28
C ARG A 508 -3.95 -32.53 44.16
N TYR A 509 -2.80 -33.18 43.97
CA TYR A 509 -1.92 -32.89 42.83
C TYR A 509 -2.61 -33.22 41.50
N ALA A 510 -3.32 -34.35 41.40
CA ALA A 510 -4.12 -34.69 40.23
C ALA A 510 -5.23 -33.67 39.94
N TYR A 511 -5.91 -33.15 40.98
CA TYR A 511 -6.94 -32.12 40.81
C TYR A 511 -6.38 -30.75 40.41
N ILE A 512 -5.20 -30.36 40.91
CA ILE A 512 -4.48 -29.16 40.43
C ILE A 512 -4.13 -29.31 38.94
N SER A 513 -3.71 -30.50 38.52
CA SER A 513 -3.43 -30.83 37.12
C SER A 513 -4.70 -30.74 36.24
N GLU A 514 -5.84 -31.29 36.67
CA GLU A 514 -7.14 -31.16 35.97
C GLU A 514 -7.57 -29.70 35.79
N LEU A 515 -7.49 -28.89 36.85
CA LEU A 515 -7.81 -27.46 36.82
C LEU A 515 -6.88 -26.70 35.85
N THR A 516 -5.62 -27.13 35.74
CA THR A 516 -4.64 -26.51 34.84
C THR A 516 -4.93 -26.84 33.37
N ASP A 517 -5.41 -28.06 33.10
CA ASP A 517 -5.82 -28.48 31.75
C ASP A 517 -7.09 -27.74 31.29
N GLN A 518 -8.06 -27.51 32.20
CA GLN A 518 -9.24 -26.68 31.94
C GLN A 518 -8.87 -25.22 31.60
N ILE A 519 -7.89 -24.63 32.30
CA ILE A 519 -7.36 -23.31 31.98
C ILE A 519 -6.70 -23.29 30.59
N ASN A 520 -5.94 -24.33 30.24
CA ASN A 520 -5.30 -24.47 28.93
C ASN A 520 -6.34 -24.60 27.79
N GLU A 521 -7.42 -25.35 27.98
CA GLU A 521 -8.52 -25.44 27.01
C GLU A 521 -9.15 -24.06 26.75
N TYR A 522 -9.48 -23.31 27.80
CA TYR A 522 -10.08 -21.98 27.66
C TYR A 522 -9.09 -20.97 27.04
N ASN A 523 -7.79 -21.06 27.36
CA ASN A 523 -6.73 -20.29 26.71
C ASN A 523 -6.54 -20.65 25.22
N ASN A 524 -6.78 -21.89 24.82
CA ASN A 524 -6.75 -22.32 23.42
C ASN A 524 -7.94 -21.78 22.62
N VAL A 525 -9.15 -21.78 23.20
CA VAL A 525 -10.33 -21.10 22.63
C VAL A 525 -10.04 -19.61 22.45
N LEU A 526 -9.58 -18.93 23.50
CA LEU A 526 -9.22 -17.51 23.46
C LEU A 526 -8.09 -17.22 22.45
N THR A 527 -7.09 -18.09 22.34
CA THR A 527 -6.01 -18.00 21.34
C THR A 527 -6.54 -18.02 19.93
N ARG A 528 -7.44 -18.95 19.61
CA ARG A 528 -8.09 -19.05 18.29
C ARG A 528 -8.89 -17.77 17.99
N TRP A 529 -9.61 -17.23 18.98
CA TRP A 529 -10.40 -16.00 18.85
C TRP A 529 -9.54 -14.73 18.64
N ILE A 530 -8.28 -14.73 19.07
CA ILE A 530 -7.34 -13.60 18.91
C ILE A 530 -6.53 -13.74 17.59
N GLN A 531 -6.09 -14.94 17.21
CA GLN A 531 -5.26 -15.14 16.01
C GLN A 531 -6.01 -14.91 14.70
N LEU A 532 -7.33 -15.12 14.66
CA LEU A 532 -8.15 -15.02 13.44
C LEU A 532 -8.20 -13.62 12.78
N ARG A 533 -7.60 -12.57 13.35
CA ARG A 533 -7.59 -11.20 12.76
C ARG A 533 -6.30 -10.39 12.99
N GLN A 534 -5.13 -10.98 13.27
CA GLN A 534 -3.88 -10.19 13.41
C GLN A 534 -3.42 -9.60 12.07
N GLY A 535 -3.83 -8.35 11.78
CA GLY A 535 -3.51 -7.66 10.53
C GLY A 535 -3.65 -6.13 10.53
N GLN A 536 -4.08 -5.49 11.63
CA GLN A 536 -4.12 -4.03 11.77
C GLN A 536 -4.17 -3.61 13.25
N LEU A 537 -3.30 -2.67 13.64
CA LEU A 537 -3.45 -1.91 14.90
C LEU A 537 -4.42 -0.75 14.65
N SER A 538 -5.19 -0.32 15.64
CA SER A 538 -6.18 0.78 15.51
C SER A 538 -6.28 1.64 16.79
N ILE A 539 -6.74 2.89 16.68
CA ILE A 539 -6.69 3.95 17.74
C ILE A 539 -8.04 4.69 17.79
N LYS A 540 -8.56 5.03 18.97
CA LYS A 540 -9.47 6.19 19.18
C LYS A 540 -8.76 7.20 20.05
N VAL A 541 -9.34 8.38 20.03
CA VAL A 541 -8.85 9.54 20.72
C VAL A 541 -9.99 9.99 21.63
N GLU A 542 -9.75 10.00 22.93
CA GLU A 542 -10.69 10.53 23.92
C GLU A 542 -10.04 11.64 24.73
N SER A 543 -10.85 12.51 25.30
CA SER A 543 -10.40 13.65 26.09
C SER A 543 -10.47 13.27 27.58
N PHE A 544 -9.33 13.23 28.27
CA PHE A 544 -9.25 12.75 29.65
C PHE A 544 -8.26 13.57 30.51
N ALA A 545 -8.50 13.61 31.82
CA ALA A 545 -7.59 14.23 32.78
C ALA A 545 -6.36 13.34 33.02
N LEU A 546 -5.16 13.92 32.88
CA LEU A 546 -3.90 13.18 32.94
C LEU A 546 -3.54 12.72 34.36
N GLN A 547 -4.02 13.44 35.40
CA GLN A 547 -3.85 13.07 36.81
C GLN A 547 -4.24 11.62 37.10
N GLU A 548 -5.34 11.14 36.51
CA GLU A 548 -5.83 9.77 36.72
C GLU A 548 -4.81 8.70 36.28
N LEU A 549 -3.97 8.99 35.27
CA LEU A 549 -2.89 8.09 34.86
C LEU A 549 -1.67 8.22 35.76
N PHE A 550 -1.34 9.44 36.18
CA PHE A 550 -0.26 9.71 37.13
C PHE A 550 -0.50 9.00 38.47
N ASP A 551 -1.74 9.01 38.97
CA ASP A 551 -2.19 8.28 40.17
C ASP A 551 -2.15 6.76 40.01
N ILE A 552 -2.08 6.23 38.79
CA ILE A 552 -1.88 4.80 38.51
C ILE A 552 -0.38 4.48 38.56
N VAL A 553 0.46 5.25 37.85
CA VAL A 553 1.91 5.03 37.83
C VAL A 553 2.54 5.19 39.22
N ALA A 554 2.08 6.17 40.01
CA ALA A 554 2.55 6.40 41.38
C ALA A 554 2.38 5.18 42.31
N LYS A 555 1.38 4.32 42.06
CA LYS A 555 1.16 3.08 42.83
C LYS A 555 2.21 2.00 42.53
N GLY A 556 2.96 2.13 41.42
CA GLY A 556 4.10 1.28 41.08
C GLY A 556 5.34 1.46 41.95
N ASN A 557 5.37 2.47 42.84
CA ASN A 557 6.56 2.86 43.62
C ASN A 557 7.22 1.68 44.40
N MET A 558 6.48 0.63 44.79
CA MET A 558 7.09 -0.56 45.40
C MET A 558 8.19 -1.18 44.52
N GLY A 559 8.00 -1.26 43.19
CA GLY A 559 8.98 -1.82 42.27
C GLY A 559 10.23 -0.93 42.07
N PHE A 560 10.13 0.36 42.40
CA PHE A 560 11.25 1.30 42.43
C PHE A 560 11.99 1.17 43.77
N ARG A 561 11.27 1.21 44.90
CA ARG A 561 11.82 1.06 46.25
C ARG A 561 12.50 -0.28 46.50
N LEU A 562 12.02 -1.38 45.91
CA LEU A 562 12.69 -2.68 45.95
C LEU A 562 14.04 -2.69 45.21
N LYS A 563 14.26 -1.75 44.28
CA LYS A 563 15.55 -1.47 43.63
C LYS A 563 16.31 -0.31 44.31
N GLY A 564 15.79 0.23 45.42
CA GLY A 564 16.36 1.39 46.11
C GLY A 564 16.22 2.73 45.39
N VAL A 565 15.35 2.84 44.37
CA VAL A 565 15.07 4.09 43.63
C VAL A 565 13.80 4.73 44.19
N ASP A 566 13.74 6.06 44.28
CA ASP A 566 12.50 6.78 44.66
C ASP A 566 11.72 7.30 43.43
N LEU A 567 10.38 7.29 43.52
CA LEU A 567 9.48 7.70 42.42
C LEU A 567 8.61 8.88 42.84
N VAL A 568 8.88 10.05 42.24
CA VAL A 568 8.20 11.32 42.53
C VAL A 568 7.28 11.71 41.36
N VAL A 569 5.97 11.51 41.53
CA VAL A 569 4.97 11.89 40.53
C VAL A 569 4.35 13.25 40.92
N LYS A 570 4.56 14.28 40.09
CA LYS A 570 4.05 15.65 40.31
C LYS A 570 2.62 15.78 39.77
N SER A 571 1.69 16.28 40.59
CA SER A 571 0.29 16.47 40.22
C SER A 571 0.09 17.45 39.06
N THR A 572 -0.95 17.23 38.25
CA THR A 572 -1.23 18.00 37.02
C THR A 572 -2.71 18.05 36.65
N ASP A 573 -3.26 19.26 36.47
CA ASP A 573 -4.65 19.48 36.02
C ASP A 573 -4.82 19.36 34.49
N ALA A 574 -3.82 18.81 33.80
CA ALA A 574 -3.78 18.77 32.34
C ALA A 574 -4.81 17.79 31.74
N VAL A 575 -5.56 18.24 30.72
CA VAL A 575 -6.52 17.41 29.97
C VAL A 575 -5.99 17.18 28.55
N VAL A 576 -5.74 15.90 28.21
CA VAL A 576 -5.19 15.48 26.92
C VAL A 576 -6.25 14.80 26.05
N LYS A 577 -6.06 14.86 24.72
CA LYS A 577 -6.92 14.25 23.70
C LYS A 577 -6.14 13.16 22.98
N ALA A 578 -6.21 11.94 23.50
CA ALA A 578 -5.40 10.79 23.09
C ALA A 578 -6.10 9.45 23.41
N ASP A 579 -5.53 8.32 23.03
CA ASP A 579 -5.86 7.02 23.60
C ASP A 579 -5.32 6.95 25.03
N LYS A 580 -6.22 6.87 26.02
CA LYS A 580 -5.88 6.83 27.44
C LYS A 580 -5.02 5.62 27.81
N THR A 581 -5.22 4.48 27.15
CA THR A 581 -4.51 3.23 27.46
C THR A 581 -3.16 3.17 26.77
N LEU A 582 -3.05 3.62 25.51
CA LEU A 582 -1.73 3.77 24.88
C LEU A 582 -0.89 4.86 25.58
N THR A 583 -1.53 5.90 26.15
CA THR A 583 -0.84 6.88 26.99
C THR A 583 -0.32 6.25 28.29
N LEU A 584 -1.13 5.43 28.98
CA LEU A 584 -0.68 4.67 30.16
C LEU A 584 0.42 3.66 29.83
N PHE A 585 0.34 2.99 28.67
CA PHE A 585 1.39 2.10 28.17
C PHE A 585 2.71 2.84 27.94
N MET A 586 2.69 4.02 27.30
CA MET A 586 3.88 4.85 27.11
C MET A 586 4.45 5.32 28.46
N LEU A 587 3.60 5.76 29.39
CA LEU A 587 4.00 6.14 30.75
C LEU A 587 4.71 4.99 31.47
N ASN A 588 4.10 3.81 31.54
CA ASN A 588 4.70 2.65 32.21
C ASN A 588 6.01 2.22 31.52
N THR A 589 6.03 2.14 30.18
CA THR A 589 7.22 1.72 29.42
C THR A 589 8.41 2.67 29.60
N LEU A 590 8.18 4.00 29.66
CA LEU A 590 9.24 4.96 29.93
C LEU A 590 9.66 4.95 31.41
N SER A 591 8.71 4.77 32.33
CA SER A 591 8.99 4.70 33.77
C SER A 591 9.77 3.45 34.17
N ASP A 592 9.49 2.29 33.55
CA ASP A 592 10.26 1.06 33.75
C ASP A 592 11.67 1.14 33.14
N ASN A 593 11.85 1.88 32.03
CA ASN A 593 13.18 2.16 31.49
C ASN A 593 14.00 3.02 32.46
N ALA A 594 13.43 4.11 32.98
CA ALA A 594 14.06 4.93 34.02
C ALA A 594 14.43 4.04 35.23
N ARG A 595 13.45 3.31 35.79
CA ARG A 595 13.66 2.33 36.88
C ARG A 595 14.78 1.33 36.60
N LYS A 596 14.95 0.89 35.35
CA LYS A 596 16.00 -0.06 34.95
C LYS A 596 17.39 0.57 34.96
N TYR A 597 17.55 1.83 34.56
CA TYR A 597 18.86 2.47 34.37
C TYR A 597 19.27 3.49 35.46
N THR A 598 18.38 3.87 36.37
CA THR A 598 18.72 4.56 37.63
C THR A 598 19.38 3.61 38.63
N SER A 599 20.41 4.06 39.33
CA SER A 599 21.10 3.29 40.39
C SER A 599 20.35 3.37 41.73
N PRO A 600 20.53 2.40 42.65
CA PRO A 600 19.99 2.51 44.01
C PRO A 600 20.48 3.80 44.70
N GLY A 601 19.56 4.53 45.32
CA GLY A 601 19.78 5.87 45.87
C GLY A 601 19.41 7.03 44.94
N GLY A 602 19.11 6.75 43.66
CA GLY A 602 18.62 7.73 42.69
C GLY A 602 17.10 7.92 42.68
N HIS A 603 16.64 8.84 41.83
CA HIS A 603 15.28 9.36 41.76
C HIS A 603 14.74 9.30 40.33
N VAL A 604 13.43 9.03 40.20
CA VAL A 604 12.68 9.15 38.95
C VAL A 604 11.52 10.12 39.17
N ILE A 605 11.43 11.16 38.35
CA ILE A 605 10.45 12.24 38.43
C ILE A 605 9.51 12.18 37.23
N ILE A 606 8.21 12.08 37.47
CA ILE A 606 7.18 12.16 36.44
C ILE A 606 6.45 13.50 36.57
N SER A 607 6.28 14.23 35.47
CA SER A 607 5.63 15.54 35.45
C SER A 607 4.93 15.83 34.13
N ALA A 608 3.99 16.78 34.13
CA ALA A 608 3.39 17.29 32.91
C ALA A 608 3.22 18.81 32.93
N ARG A 609 3.38 19.42 31.75
CA ARG A 609 3.31 20.87 31.52
C ARG A 609 2.34 21.16 30.38
N THR A 610 1.25 21.84 30.70
CA THR A 610 0.31 22.35 29.69
C THR A 610 0.98 23.45 28.86
N MET A 611 0.96 23.29 27.53
CA MET A 611 1.37 24.29 26.55
C MET A 611 0.12 24.84 25.83
N GLN A 612 0.31 25.61 24.76
CA GLN A 612 -0.78 26.31 24.06
C GLN A 612 -1.74 25.33 23.35
N GLU A 613 -1.21 24.41 22.55
CA GLU A 613 -2.01 23.40 21.80
C GLU A 613 -1.80 21.95 22.29
N ALA A 614 -0.73 21.71 23.03
CA ALA A 614 -0.32 20.39 23.52
C ALA A 614 -0.11 20.38 25.04
N VAL A 615 -0.03 19.18 25.62
CA VAL A 615 0.53 18.92 26.94
C VAL A 615 1.83 18.16 26.72
N GLU A 616 2.90 18.62 27.36
CA GLU A 616 4.17 17.91 27.45
C GLU A 616 4.16 17.02 28.70
N ILE A 617 4.50 15.74 28.54
CA ILE A 617 4.70 14.78 29.61
C ILE A 617 6.19 14.41 29.64
N ALA A 618 6.82 14.50 30.80
CA ALA A 618 8.23 14.21 30.98
C ALA A 618 8.45 13.18 32.11
N ILE A 619 9.31 12.21 31.84
CA ILE A 619 9.87 11.24 32.78
C ILE A 619 11.37 11.53 32.84
N GLU A 620 11.88 11.86 34.01
CA GLU A 620 13.24 12.33 34.24
C GLU A 620 13.91 11.43 35.29
N ASP A 621 15.14 10.99 35.04
CA ASP A 621 15.91 10.08 35.89
C ASP A 621 17.32 10.63 36.13
N ASP A 622 17.92 10.35 37.29
CA ASP A 622 19.30 10.72 37.65
C ASP A 622 20.31 9.56 37.47
N GLY A 623 20.01 8.61 36.57
CA GLY A 623 20.79 7.42 36.31
C GLY A 623 22.07 7.65 35.49
N ARG A 624 22.56 6.57 34.86
CA ARG A 624 23.84 6.62 34.11
C ARG A 624 23.84 7.56 32.90
N GLY A 625 22.66 7.94 32.39
CA GLY A 625 22.52 8.72 31.17
C GLY A 625 23.02 8.00 29.91
N MET A 626 23.16 8.73 28.81
CA MET A 626 23.58 8.24 27.50
C MET A 626 24.58 9.20 26.84
N THR A 627 25.37 8.70 25.90
CA THR A 627 26.19 9.56 25.03
C THR A 627 25.34 10.22 23.93
N GLU A 628 25.85 11.28 23.30
CA GLU A 628 25.14 11.95 22.19
C GLU A 628 24.89 10.99 21.00
N GLU A 629 25.81 10.05 20.78
CA GLU A 629 25.72 9.03 19.72
C GLU A 629 24.71 7.92 20.04
N GLN A 630 24.70 7.42 21.28
CA GLN A 630 23.64 6.53 21.78
C GLN A 630 22.27 7.20 21.69
N THR A 631 22.18 8.49 22.04
CA THR A 631 20.94 9.26 22.01
C THR A 631 20.40 9.44 20.58
N LYS A 632 21.29 9.65 19.58
CA LYS A 632 20.91 9.73 18.16
C LYS A 632 20.34 8.41 17.63
N HIS A 633 20.91 7.26 18.03
CA HIS A 633 20.49 5.93 17.56
C HIS A 633 19.49 5.20 18.45
N LEU A 634 19.03 5.81 19.55
CA LEU A 634 18.12 5.22 20.54
C LEU A 634 16.79 4.68 19.96
N PHE A 635 16.41 5.17 18.78
CA PHE A 635 15.17 4.81 18.09
C PHE A 635 15.38 4.13 16.73
N ASP A 636 16.59 3.65 16.45
CA ASP A 636 16.97 2.96 15.21
C ASP A 636 17.00 1.43 15.35
N HIS A 637 17.02 0.72 14.22
CA HIS A 637 16.81 -0.73 14.17
C HIS A 637 18.10 -1.56 14.36
N LYS A 638 19.08 -1.05 15.12
CA LYS A 638 20.33 -1.75 15.45
C LYS A 638 20.52 -1.83 16.97
N THR A 639 21.09 -2.94 17.43
CA THR A 639 21.35 -3.18 18.85
C THR A 639 22.34 -2.17 19.41
N ILE A 640 21.89 -1.41 20.43
CA ILE A 640 22.78 -0.68 21.34
C ILE A 640 23.64 -1.72 22.06
N VAL A 641 24.96 -1.62 21.89
CA VAL A 641 25.92 -2.41 22.66
C VAL A 641 26.24 -1.63 23.94
N ASP A 642 26.28 -2.32 25.07
CA ASP A 642 26.47 -1.69 26.38
C ASP A 642 27.96 -1.63 26.72
N GLU A 643 28.61 -0.51 26.43
CA GLU A 643 30.07 -0.31 26.60
C GLU A 643 30.54 -0.30 28.06
N SER A 644 29.64 -0.50 29.04
CA SER A 644 29.97 -0.48 30.48
C SER A 644 30.47 -1.82 31.05
N LEU A 645 30.70 -2.84 30.21
CA LEU A 645 31.23 -4.15 30.63
C LEU A 645 32.76 -4.21 30.52
N LYS A 646 33.42 -4.52 31.65
CA LYS A 646 34.84 -4.91 31.65
C LYS A 646 35.00 -6.33 31.10
N GLU A 647 36.11 -6.57 30.41
CA GLU A 647 36.45 -7.90 29.89
C GLU A 647 36.58 -8.92 31.04
N GLY A 648 35.73 -9.96 31.05
CA GLY A 648 35.93 -11.15 31.90
C GLY A 648 34.66 -11.84 32.43
N GLU A 649 33.59 -11.11 32.74
CA GLU A 649 32.43 -11.71 33.44
C GLU A 649 31.35 -12.25 32.49
N VAL A 650 31.14 -13.57 32.54
CA VAL A 650 30.05 -14.26 31.84
C VAL A 650 28.82 -14.33 32.74
N VAL A 651 27.82 -13.51 32.46
CA VAL A 651 26.50 -13.54 33.12
C VAL A 651 25.42 -13.90 32.10
N PHE A 652 24.62 -14.93 32.40
CA PHE A 652 23.39 -15.23 31.66
C PHE A 652 22.35 -14.14 31.93
N SER A 653 22.33 -13.09 31.10
CA SER A 653 21.31 -12.03 31.15
C SER A 653 20.32 -12.13 29.99
N GLU A 654 19.05 -11.90 30.30
CA GLU A 654 17.97 -11.96 29.32
C GLU A 654 18.07 -10.81 28.31
N ARG A 655 17.97 -11.12 27.02
CA ARG A 655 18.04 -10.13 25.93
C ARG A 655 16.78 -9.26 25.92
N SER A 656 16.77 -8.18 26.71
CA SER A 656 15.69 -7.18 26.68
C SER A 656 15.69 -6.43 25.34
N HIS A 657 14.95 -6.94 24.36
CA HIS A 657 14.81 -6.34 23.04
C HIS A 657 14.16 -4.94 23.12
N GLY A 658 14.61 -3.99 22.29
CA GLY A 658 14.17 -2.58 22.29
C GLY A 658 12.72 -2.31 21.85
N PHE A 659 11.85 -3.32 21.83
CA PHE A 659 10.45 -3.21 21.39
C PHE A 659 9.66 -2.15 22.16
N GLY A 660 9.91 -1.95 23.46
CA GLY A 660 9.18 -0.95 24.26
C GLY A 660 9.30 0.48 23.70
N LEU A 661 10.53 0.97 23.50
CA LEU A 661 10.78 2.30 22.93
C LEU A 661 10.32 2.39 21.47
N MET A 662 10.51 1.33 20.68
CA MET A 662 10.02 1.26 19.30
C MET A 662 8.49 1.32 19.21
N ASN A 663 7.77 0.72 20.17
CA ASN A 663 6.31 0.79 20.28
C ASN A 663 5.86 2.19 20.68
N CYS A 664 6.54 2.87 21.62
CA CYS A 664 6.26 4.28 21.93
C CYS A 664 6.42 5.19 20.70
N LYS A 665 7.50 5.03 19.92
CA LYS A 665 7.71 5.73 18.64
C LYS A 665 6.61 5.39 17.62
N GLY A 666 6.29 4.10 17.46
CA GLY A 666 5.23 3.64 16.56
C GLY A 666 3.84 4.17 16.90
N ILE A 667 3.52 4.33 18.18
CA ILE A 667 2.28 4.98 18.66
C ILE A 667 2.26 6.45 18.22
N ILE A 668 3.34 7.21 18.47
CA ILE A 668 3.45 8.64 18.14
C ILE A 668 3.46 8.89 16.62
N ASP A 669 4.23 8.11 15.85
CA ASP A 669 4.26 8.22 14.38
C ASP A 669 2.92 7.83 13.75
N LYS A 670 2.15 6.94 14.39
CA LYS A 670 0.81 6.60 13.94
C LYS A 670 -0.23 7.66 14.30
N TYR A 671 -0.16 8.28 15.49
CA TYR A 671 -0.97 9.47 15.78
C TYR A 671 -0.77 10.55 14.72
N ARG A 672 0.49 10.90 14.40
CA ARG A 672 0.84 11.87 13.34
C ARG A 672 0.22 11.53 11.98
N LYS A 673 0.16 10.25 11.62
CA LYS A 673 -0.48 9.75 10.37
C LYS A 673 -2.01 9.66 10.43
N THR A 674 -2.63 9.88 11.59
CA THR A 674 -4.09 9.73 11.77
C THR A 674 -4.86 11.03 11.56
N SER A 675 -4.32 12.19 11.95
CA SER A 675 -4.97 13.51 11.72
C SER A 675 -4.02 14.68 12.03
N ASN A 676 -4.23 15.84 11.40
CA ASN A 676 -3.44 17.06 11.62
C ASN A 676 -3.43 17.55 13.07
N ILE A 677 -4.45 17.24 13.89
CA ILE A 677 -4.45 17.58 15.33
C ILE A 677 -3.34 16.84 16.11
N PHE A 678 -2.77 15.77 15.55
CA PHE A 678 -1.62 15.04 16.10
C PHE A 678 -0.27 15.45 15.49
N SER A 679 -0.23 16.51 14.68
CA SER A 679 1.05 17.10 14.22
C SER A 679 1.91 17.55 15.40
N VAL A 680 1.29 18.05 16.48
CA VAL A 680 1.93 18.42 17.74
C VAL A 680 2.42 17.24 18.58
N CYS A 681 2.09 15.99 18.22
CA CYS A 681 2.65 14.82 18.89
C CYS A 681 4.14 14.69 18.59
N SER A 682 4.94 14.40 19.62
CA SER A 682 6.36 14.13 19.50
C SER A 682 6.81 13.17 20.60
N LEU A 683 7.94 12.50 20.35
CA LEU A 683 8.73 11.77 21.34
C LEU A 683 10.17 12.25 21.17
N SER A 684 10.81 12.65 22.26
CA SER A 684 12.19 13.14 22.30
C SER A 684 12.85 12.74 23.62
N VAL A 685 14.17 12.85 23.67
CA VAL A 685 14.98 12.55 24.86
C VAL A 685 16.10 13.57 24.97
N GLU A 686 16.37 14.00 26.20
CA GLU A 686 17.51 14.83 26.59
C GLU A 686 18.33 13.98 27.58
N SER A 687 19.63 13.81 27.39
CA SER A 687 20.45 12.98 28.31
C SER A 687 21.92 13.38 28.21
N GLU A 688 22.64 13.26 29.32
CA GLU A 688 24.08 13.45 29.40
C GLU A 688 24.68 12.37 30.30
N CYS A 689 25.79 11.76 29.88
CA CYS A 689 26.42 10.65 30.59
C CYS A 689 26.82 11.08 32.02
N GLY A 690 26.38 10.31 33.02
CA GLY A 690 26.56 10.61 34.44
C GLY A 690 25.60 11.65 35.04
N LYS A 691 24.61 12.13 34.28
CA LYS A 691 23.54 13.04 34.77
C LYS A 691 22.12 12.54 34.48
N GLY A 692 21.97 11.30 34.02
CA GLY A 692 20.68 10.68 33.76
C GLY A 692 20.00 11.09 32.45
N SER A 693 18.69 10.93 32.38
CA SER A 693 17.89 11.05 31.15
C SER A 693 16.51 11.64 31.39
N ARG A 694 16.04 12.47 30.45
CA ARG A 694 14.72 13.10 30.44
C ARG A 694 13.99 12.72 29.15
N PHE A 695 13.09 11.75 29.23
CA PHE A 695 12.21 11.33 28.15
C PHE A 695 10.95 12.19 28.12
N ILE A 696 10.60 12.68 26.93
CA ILE A 696 9.55 13.69 26.74
C ILE A 696 8.63 13.22 25.63
N PHE A 697 7.32 13.20 25.88
CA PHE A 697 6.34 13.06 24.81
C PHE A 697 5.20 14.08 24.91
N ARG A 698 4.65 14.47 23.76
CA ARG A 698 3.61 15.52 23.65
C ARG A 698 2.31 14.94 23.09
N LEU A 699 1.18 15.38 23.65
CA LEU A 699 -0.18 14.99 23.23
C LEU A 699 -1.07 16.24 23.10
N PRO A 700 -2.12 16.25 22.25
CA PRO A 700 -3.02 17.41 22.09
C PRO A 700 -3.95 17.60 23.30
N LYS A 701 -4.64 18.74 23.37
CA LYS A 701 -5.60 19.13 24.43
C LYS A 701 -7.07 18.76 24.08
N GLY A 702 -8.00 18.56 25.05
CA GLY A 702 -9.30 17.85 24.81
C GLY A 702 -10.65 18.41 25.34
N VAL A 703 -11.79 17.94 24.73
CA VAL A 703 -13.25 18.27 24.96
C VAL A 703 -14.24 17.10 24.53
N LEU A 704 -15.60 17.12 24.73
CA LEU A 704 -16.57 15.93 24.72
C LEU A 704 -18.08 16.12 24.20
N ARG A 705 -18.78 15.14 23.50
CA ARG A 705 -20.29 15.04 23.16
C ARG A 705 -20.93 13.57 23.02
N LEU A 706 -22.04 13.19 22.27
CA LEU A 706 -22.83 11.86 22.34
C LEU A 706 -23.93 11.50 21.21
N PHE A 707 -24.38 10.26 20.81
CA PHE A 707 -24.94 9.73 19.46
C PHE A 707 -26.49 9.39 19.17
N LEU A 708 -26.97 9.17 17.89
CA LEU A 708 -28.20 8.38 17.42
C LEU A 708 -28.32 7.92 15.88
N PHE A 709 -29.34 7.15 15.39
CA PHE A 709 -29.52 6.63 13.96
C PHE A 709 -30.90 5.89 13.70
N LEU A 710 -31.49 5.80 12.46
CA LEU A 710 -32.20 4.62 11.81
C LEU A 710 -32.85 4.86 10.39
N SER A 711 -32.74 3.96 9.37
CA SER A 711 -33.85 3.48 8.44
C SER A 711 -33.37 2.54 7.29
N LEU A 712 -34.22 1.61 6.77
CA LEU A 712 -34.13 0.94 5.44
C LEU A 712 -35.28 -0.08 5.17
N CYS A 713 -35.92 -0.08 3.98
CA CYS A 713 -36.68 -1.21 3.40
C CYS A 713 -37.07 -0.99 1.90
N PHE A 714 -37.39 -2.09 1.18
CA PHE A 714 -37.79 -2.22 -0.25
C PHE A 714 -36.70 -2.05 -1.34
N GLY A 715 -36.60 -3.03 -2.28
CA GLY A 715 -35.73 -2.95 -3.47
C GLY A 715 -35.60 -4.24 -4.33
N SER A 716 -36.26 -4.24 -5.50
CA SER A 716 -36.04 -4.99 -6.77
C SER A 716 -35.39 -6.41 -6.84
N ALA A 717 -36.08 -7.33 -7.53
CA ALA A 717 -35.68 -8.73 -7.73
C ALA A 717 -34.55 -9.01 -8.75
N SER A 718 -34.18 -8.06 -9.62
CA SER A 718 -33.13 -8.25 -10.64
C SER A 718 -31.72 -8.42 -10.06
N LEU A 719 -31.50 -7.93 -8.84
CA LEU A 719 -30.25 -8.07 -8.09
C LEU A 719 -30.04 -9.49 -7.51
N PHE A 720 -31.11 -10.28 -7.37
CA PHE A 720 -31.02 -11.64 -6.82
C PHE A 720 -30.47 -12.65 -7.82
N ALA A 721 -30.93 -12.62 -9.08
CA ALA A 721 -30.47 -13.53 -10.13
C ALA A 721 -28.97 -13.34 -10.44
N SER A 722 -28.50 -12.09 -10.42
CA SER A 722 -27.09 -11.73 -10.59
C SER A 722 -26.23 -12.19 -9.41
N SER A 723 -26.67 -11.97 -8.17
CA SER A 723 -25.98 -12.47 -6.97
C SER A 723 -25.88 -14.00 -6.93
N PHE A 724 -26.91 -14.72 -7.39
CA PHE A 724 -26.94 -16.19 -7.39
C PHE A 724 -25.89 -16.81 -8.32
N LEU A 725 -25.72 -16.28 -9.54
CA LEU A 725 -24.74 -16.82 -10.50
C LEU A 725 -23.30 -16.66 -10.02
N LEU A 726 -22.96 -15.51 -9.44
CA LEU A 726 -21.62 -15.27 -8.86
C LEU A 726 -21.35 -16.18 -7.65
N LYS A 727 -22.32 -16.35 -6.74
CA LYS A 727 -22.19 -17.29 -5.61
C LYS A 727 -22.02 -18.74 -6.05
N ARG A 728 -22.66 -19.15 -7.16
CA ARG A 728 -22.46 -20.47 -7.77
C ARG A 728 -21.06 -20.62 -8.35
N ALA A 729 -20.51 -19.59 -9.00
CA ALA A 729 -19.14 -19.63 -9.51
C ALA A 729 -18.09 -19.77 -8.39
N ALA A 730 -18.22 -18.98 -7.31
CA ALA A 730 -17.33 -19.04 -6.14
C ALA A 730 -17.27 -20.45 -5.52
N ALA A 731 -18.42 -21.06 -5.23
CA ALA A 731 -18.48 -22.41 -4.65
C ALA A 731 -17.84 -23.50 -5.54
N PHE A 732 -17.79 -23.31 -6.87
CA PHE A 732 -17.07 -24.20 -7.77
C PHE A 732 -15.56 -23.93 -7.81
N ALA A 733 -15.10 -22.71 -7.53
CA ALA A 733 -13.68 -22.42 -7.33
C ALA A 733 -13.17 -23.04 -6.01
N ASP A 734 -13.91 -22.88 -4.91
CA ASP A 734 -13.62 -23.57 -3.63
C ASP A 734 -13.51 -25.10 -3.85
N SER A 735 -14.46 -25.67 -4.59
CA SER A 735 -14.49 -27.10 -4.92
C SER A 735 -13.30 -27.53 -5.78
N ALA A 736 -12.88 -26.71 -6.74
CA ALA A 736 -11.70 -26.97 -7.57
C ALA A 736 -10.42 -26.99 -6.73
N TYR A 737 -10.25 -26.03 -5.81
CA TYR A 737 -9.12 -25.95 -4.89
C TYR A 737 -9.00 -27.17 -3.98
N PHE A 738 -10.07 -27.55 -3.27
CA PHE A 738 -10.05 -28.75 -2.43
C PHE A 738 -9.87 -30.04 -3.25
N SER A 739 -10.41 -30.11 -4.47
CA SER A 739 -10.17 -31.22 -5.38
C SER A 739 -8.70 -31.31 -5.81
N ASN A 740 -8.03 -30.17 -6.02
CA ASN A 740 -6.62 -30.11 -6.43
C ASN A 740 -5.68 -30.54 -5.30
N LEU A 741 -5.92 -30.05 -4.07
CA LEU A 741 -5.21 -30.50 -2.86
C LEU A 741 -5.31 -32.02 -2.62
N ASN A 742 -6.43 -32.63 -2.97
CA ASN A 742 -6.64 -34.08 -2.88
C ASN A 742 -6.12 -34.86 -4.10
N GLY A 743 -5.38 -34.23 -5.02
CA GLY A 743 -4.81 -34.85 -6.22
C GLY A 743 -5.83 -35.24 -7.29
N GLN A 744 -7.09 -34.79 -7.18
CA GLN A 744 -8.19 -35.21 -8.06
C GLN A 744 -8.29 -34.33 -9.31
N TYR A 745 -7.18 -34.19 -10.04
CA TYR A 745 -7.02 -33.18 -11.10
C TYR A 745 -8.11 -33.21 -12.20
N ARG A 746 -8.64 -34.39 -12.56
CA ARG A 746 -9.75 -34.51 -13.52
C ARG A 746 -11.07 -33.94 -12.97
N THR A 747 -11.31 -34.10 -11.67
CA THR A 747 -12.43 -33.50 -10.95
C THR A 747 -12.23 -31.99 -10.81
N THR A 748 -11.00 -31.52 -10.57
CA THR A 748 -10.64 -30.09 -10.52
C THR A 748 -10.99 -29.38 -11.83
N LEU A 749 -10.62 -29.94 -12.99
CA LEU A 749 -11.01 -29.38 -14.28
C LEU A 749 -12.54 -29.41 -14.51
N SER A 750 -13.24 -30.43 -14.00
CA SER A 750 -14.70 -30.51 -14.10
C SER A 750 -15.41 -29.43 -13.26
N TYR A 751 -14.83 -29.06 -12.11
CA TYR A 751 -15.26 -27.90 -11.32
C TYR A 751 -14.87 -26.57 -11.99
N ALA A 752 -13.73 -26.50 -12.67
CA ALA A 752 -13.33 -25.33 -13.46
C ALA A 752 -14.29 -25.06 -14.64
N ASP A 753 -14.68 -26.09 -15.39
CA ASP A 753 -15.73 -25.98 -16.43
C ASP A 753 -17.07 -25.53 -15.86
N SER A 754 -17.43 -26.04 -14.67
CA SER A 754 -18.63 -25.63 -13.97
C SER A 754 -18.57 -24.13 -13.59
N CYS A 755 -17.50 -23.68 -12.96
CA CYS A 755 -17.25 -22.28 -12.61
C CYS A 755 -17.31 -21.36 -13.85
N ARG A 756 -16.52 -21.68 -14.89
CA ARG A 756 -16.51 -20.97 -16.18
C ARG A 756 -17.89 -20.89 -16.82
N THR A 757 -18.69 -21.95 -16.72
CA THR A 757 -20.08 -21.96 -17.22
C THR A 757 -20.98 -20.97 -16.47
N TYR A 758 -20.85 -20.84 -15.15
CA TYR A 758 -21.61 -19.85 -14.38
C TYR A 758 -21.12 -18.41 -14.62
N LEU A 759 -19.81 -18.19 -14.74
CA LEU A 759 -19.23 -16.89 -15.13
C LEU A 759 -19.70 -16.45 -16.52
N ASN A 760 -19.63 -17.33 -17.53
CA ASN A 760 -20.11 -17.04 -18.89
C ASN A 760 -21.63 -16.83 -18.96
N ARG A 761 -22.43 -17.50 -18.12
CA ARG A 761 -23.88 -17.22 -17.99
C ARG A 761 -24.13 -15.86 -17.36
N TYR A 762 -23.32 -15.46 -16.37
CA TYR A 762 -23.40 -14.13 -15.78
C TYR A 762 -23.01 -13.04 -16.79
N TYR A 763 -21.92 -13.22 -17.55
CA TYR A 763 -21.55 -12.32 -18.64
C TYR A 763 -22.70 -12.11 -19.64
N LYS A 764 -23.29 -13.20 -20.14
CA LYS A 764 -24.40 -13.15 -21.10
C LYS A 764 -25.67 -12.46 -20.55
N SER A 765 -25.80 -12.30 -19.23
CA SER A 765 -26.91 -11.54 -18.62
C SER A 765 -26.83 -10.03 -18.88
N PHE A 766 -25.64 -9.48 -19.17
CA PHE A 766 -25.45 -8.06 -19.51
C PHE A 766 -25.96 -7.69 -20.91
N ARG A 767 -26.34 -8.67 -21.76
CA ARG A 767 -26.79 -8.49 -23.15
C ARG A 767 -25.80 -7.75 -24.08
N LEU A 768 -24.51 -7.73 -23.72
CA LEU A 768 -23.44 -7.29 -24.60
C LEU A 768 -23.29 -8.31 -25.75
N ALA A 769 -23.41 -7.84 -26.99
CA ALA A 769 -23.82 -8.69 -28.13
C ALA A 769 -22.68 -9.45 -28.85
N GLU A 770 -21.47 -9.49 -28.29
CA GLU A 770 -20.28 -10.05 -28.93
C GLU A 770 -20.04 -11.52 -28.54
N PRO A 771 -20.13 -12.50 -29.47
CA PRO A 771 -19.95 -13.92 -29.13
C PRO A 771 -18.53 -14.33 -28.72
N ALA A 772 -17.52 -13.51 -29.02
CA ALA A 772 -16.11 -13.80 -28.76
C ALA A 772 -15.70 -13.53 -27.29
N ASP A 773 -16.40 -12.63 -26.58
CA ASP A 773 -15.96 -12.15 -25.27
C ASP A 773 -16.42 -13.08 -24.12
N THR A 774 -16.12 -14.38 -24.23
CA THR A 774 -16.42 -15.40 -23.20
C THR A 774 -15.23 -16.28 -22.85
N MET A 775 -15.10 -16.66 -21.56
CA MET A 775 -13.99 -17.48 -21.06
C MET A 775 -13.99 -18.88 -21.69
N TYR A 776 -12.87 -19.29 -22.27
CA TYR A 776 -12.63 -20.65 -22.78
C TYR A 776 -11.70 -21.46 -21.85
N ASP A 777 -11.65 -22.80 -21.98
CA ASP A 777 -10.61 -23.61 -21.31
C ASP A 777 -9.23 -23.35 -21.91
N VAL A 778 -9.17 -23.25 -23.23
CA VAL A 778 -8.01 -22.87 -24.06
C VAL A 778 -8.52 -21.93 -25.16
N GLY A 779 -7.78 -20.87 -25.50
CA GLY A 779 -8.16 -19.92 -26.54
C GLY A 779 -6.97 -19.27 -27.26
N ASN A 780 -7.10 -19.10 -28.57
CA ASN A 780 -6.04 -18.58 -29.45
C ASN A 780 -5.99 -17.03 -29.50
N GLU A 781 -6.68 -16.37 -28.58
CA GLU A 781 -6.86 -14.92 -28.57
C GLU A 781 -5.64 -14.19 -28.00
N VAL A 782 -5.38 -13.00 -28.56
CA VAL A 782 -4.28 -12.11 -28.13
C VAL A 782 -4.56 -11.53 -26.74
N VAL A 783 -5.82 -11.20 -26.44
CA VAL A 783 -6.30 -10.75 -25.13
C VAL A 783 -7.49 -11.62 -24.72
N PRO A 784 -7.40 -12.42 -23.64
CA PRO A 784 -8.50 -13.25 -23.16
C PRO A 784 -9.72 -12.45 -22.67
N ALA A 785 -10.92 -13.03 -22.83
CA ALA A 785 -12.19 -12.42 -22.45
C ALA A 785 -12.23 -11.87 -21.02
N GLU A 786 -11.74 -12.60 -20.02
CA GLU A 786 -11.72 -12.14 -18.62
C GLU A 786 -10.88 -10.87 -18.38
N ILE A 787 -9.88 -10.61 -19.22
CA ILE A 787 -9.05 -9.40 -19.19
C ILE A 787 -9.78 -8.26 -19.90
N ASN A 788 -10.46 -8.53 -21.03
CA ASN A 788 -11.40 -7.57 -21.61
C ASN A 788 -12.51 -7.19 -20.62
N TRP A 789 -13.05 -8.15 -19.86
CA TRP A 789 -14.05 -7.91 -18.81
C TRP A 789 -13.52 -6.98 -17.71
N PHE A 790 -12.26 -7.18 -17.29
CA PHE A 790 -11.58 -6.31 -16.33
C PHE A 790 -11.37 -4.89 -16.88
N HIS A 791 -10.89 -4.75 -18.13
CA HIS A 791 -10.73 -3.44 -18.79
C HIS A 791 -12.07 -2.72 -19.01
N ARG A 792 -13.12 -3.48 -19.38
CA ARG A 792 -14.53 -3.05 -19.48
C ARG A 792 -15.16 -2.80 -18.09
N ARG A 793 -14.42 -3.02 -16.99
CA ARG A 793 -14.81 -2.84 -15.57
C ARG A 793 -16.11 -3.54 -15.19
N LEU A 794 -16.34 -4.74 -15.73
CA LEU A 794 -17.53 -5.54 -15.43
C LEU A 794 -17.47 -6.07 -13.99
N ARG A 795 -18.63 -6.14 -13.32
CA ARG A 795 -18.75 -6.49 -11.89
C ARG A 795 -18.64 -7.99 -11.61
N PHE A 796 -17.49 -8.58 -11.88
CA PHE A 796 -17.12 -9.91 -11.42
C PHE A 796 -16.38 -9.84 -10.07
N ASP A 797 -16.41 -10.94 -9.32
CA ASP A 797 -15.37 -11.19 -8.32
C ASP A 797 -14.18 -11.80 -9.05
N TYR A 798 -13.12 -11.00 -9.24
CA TYR A 798 -11.96 -11.44 -10.00
C TYR A 798 -11.06 -12.40 -9.21
N ASN A 799 -11.21 -12.51 -7.89
CA ASN A 799 -10.48 -13.52 -7.10
C ASN A 799 -10.91 -14.93 -7.54
N VAL A 800 -12.23 -15.16 -7.64
CA VAL A 800 -12.81 -16.41 -8.18
C VAL A 800 -12.28 -16.75 -9.58
N ILE A 801 -11.97 -15.75 -10.41
CA ILE A 801 -11.40 -15.94 -11.74
C ILE A 801 -9.90 -16.26 -11.68
N LEU A 802 -9.14 -15.62 -10.77
CA LEU A 802 -7.74 -15.95 -10.50
C LEU A 802 -7.60 -17.38 -9.96
N ASP A 803 -8.36 -17.70 -8.92
CA ASP A 803 -8.36 -19.01 -8.26
C ASP A 803 -8.64 -20.11 -9.29
N ILE A 804 -9.73 -20.00 -10.06
CA ILE A 804 -10.07 -21.04 -11.04
C ILE A 804 -9.05 -21.15 -12.18
N ARG A 805 -8.36 -20.07 -12.56
CA ARG A 805 -7.26 -20.14 -13.54
C ARG A 805 -5.98 -20.74 -12.96
N ASN A 806 -5.69 -20.53 -11.68
CA ASN A 806 -4.58 -21.23 -10.99
C ASN A 806 -4.89 -22.73 -10.84
N GLU A 807 -6.06 -23.10 -10.31
CA GLU A 807 -6.43 -24.50 -10.10
C GLU A 807 -6.53 -25.26 -11.44
N ALA A 808 -7.05 -24.63 -12.49
CA ALA A 808 -7.03 -25.20 -13.84
C ALA A 808 -5.61 -25.35 -14.38
N ALA A 809 -4.70 -24.39 -14.15
CA ALA A 809 -3.31 -24.53 -14.57
C ALA A 809 -2.61 -25.69 -13.85
N VAL A 810 -2.70 -25.78 -12.52
CA VAL A 810 -2.06 -26.83 -11.71
C VAL A 810 -2.62 -28.22 -12.04
N ALA A 811 -3.93 -28.33 -12.29
CA ALA A 811 -4.55 -29.59 -12.73
C ALA A 811 -4.23 -29.96 -14.19
N CYS A 812 -4.08 -28.99 -15.10
CA CYS A 812 -3.63 -29.25 -16.47
C CYS A 812 -2.15 -29.67 -16.52
N LEU A 813 -1.30 -29.06 -15.69
CA LEU A 813 0.10 -29.44 -15.48
C LEU A 813 0.18 -30.93 -15.09
N ALA A 814 -0.49 -31.30 -13.99
CA ALA A 814 -0.54 -32.69 -13.49
C ALA A 814 -1.38 -33.69 -14.33
N LEU A 815 -1.90 -33.25 -15.48
CA LEU A 815 -2.59 -34.11 -16.47
C LEU A 815 -1.92 -34.05 -17.86
N HIS A 816 -0.73 -33.46 -17.95
CA HIS A 816 0.09 -33.31 -19.17
C HIS A 816 -0.67 -32.60 -20.32
N LYS A 817 -1.59 -31.70 -19.97
CA LYS A 817 -2.35 -30.84 -20.89
C LYS A 817 -1.59 -29.54 -21.13
N TRP A 818 -0.47 -29.60 -21.85
CA TRP A 818 0.47 -28.47 -21.97
C TRP A 818 -0.17 -27.18 -22.52
N ASP A 819 -0.93 -27.25 -23.61
CA ASP A 819 -1.60 -26.06 -24.20
C ASP A 819 -2.56 -25.39 -23.21
N ALA A 820 -3.30 -26.19 -22.45
CA ALA A 820 -4.23 -25.71 -21.43
C ALA A 820 -3.50 -25.16 -20.21
N TYR A 821 -2.37 -25.77 -19.79
CA TYR A 821 -1.50 -25.17 -18.78
C TYR A 821 -1.00 -23.79 -19.23
N HIS A 822 -0.39 -23.69 -20.41
CA HIS A 822 0.18 -22.43 -20.91
C HIS A 822 -0.89 -21.34 -21.05
N TYR A 823 -2.07 -21.67 -21.56
CA TYR A 823 -3.18 -20.71 -21.64
C TYR A 823 -3.65 -20.27 -20.24
N ASN A 824 -3.93 -21.20 -19.31
CA ASN A 824 -4.43 -20.86 -17.99
C ASN A 824 -3.39 -20.13 -17.13
N ASN A 825 -2.09 -20.50 -17.22
CA ASN A 825 -1.00 -19.82 -16.52
C ASN A 825 -0.74 -18.41 -17.09
N ARG A 826 -0.83 -18.22 -18.43
CA ARG A 826 -0.77 -16.90 -19.09
C ARG A 826 -1.93 -15.99 -18.64
N VAL A 827 -3.16 -16.52 -18.64
CA VAL A 827 -4.34 -15.78 -18.16
C VAL A 827 -4.17 -15.40 -16.69
N TYR A 828 -3.83 -16.38 -15.83
CA TYR A 828 -3.65 -16.16 -14.39
C TYR A 828 -2.61 -15.08 -14.11
N THR A 829 -1.41 -15.21 -14.68
CA THR A 829 -0.33 -14.24 -14.43
C THR A 829 -0.63 -12.84 -14.99
N GLN A 830 -1.29 -12.73 -16.15
CA GLN A 830 -1.72 -11.43 -16.66
C GLN A 830 -2.84 -10.81 -15.80
N LEU A 831 -3.92 -11.55 -15.54
CA LEU A 831 -5.04 -11.07 -14.74
C LEU A 831 -4.59 -10.72 -13.31
N PHE A 832 -3.67 -11.49 -12.71
CA PHE A 832 -3.12 -11.22 -11.37
C PHE A 832 -2.35 -9.90 -11.32
N ARG A 833 -1.53 -9.60 -12.34
CA ARG A 833 -0.80 -8.33 -12.49
C ARG A 833 -1.77 -7.14 -12.59
N GLU A 834 -2.89 -7.31 -13.30
CA GLU A 834 -3.85 -6.23 -13.55
C GLU A 834 -4.86 -6.03 -12.41
N THR A 835 -5.39 -7.11 -11.81
CA THR A 835 -6.34 -7.05 -10.69
C THR A 835 -5.71 -6.65 -9.37
N SER A 836 -4.42 -7.00 -9.17
CA SER A 836 -3.60 -6.51 -8.06
C SER A 836 -3.00 -5.11 -8.31
N ALA A 837 -3.33 -4.46 -9.43
CA ALA A 837 -3.01 -3.06 -9.62
C ALA A 837 -3.85 -2.20 -8.68
N ASP A 838 -3.24 -1.16 -8.12
CA ASP A 838 -3.89 -0.29 -7.14
C ASP A 838 -5.10 0.43 -7.76
N ASN A 839 -6.31 0.02 -7.36
CA ASN A 839 -7.55 0.69 -7.78
C ASN A 839 -7.60 2.16 -7.32
N GLY A 840 -6.83 2.51 -6.28
CA GLY A 840 -6.58 3.89 -5.88
C GLY A 840 -5.88 4.69 -6.97
N LEU A 841 -5.06 4.08 -7.84
CA LEU A 841 -4.48 4.76 -9.01
C LEU A 841 -5.56 5.12 -10.04
N ALA A 842 -6.51 4.23 -10.31
CA ALA A 842 -7.58 4.51 -11.27
C ALA A 842 -8.54 5.61 -10.76
N GLU A 843 -8.80 5.66 -9.44
CA GLU A 843 -9.58 6.73 -8.84
C GLU A 843 -8.77 8.03 -8.68
N TYR A 844 -7.48 7.95 -8.38
CA TYR A 844 -6.56 9.09 -8.36
C TYR A 844 -6.38 9.70 -9.75
N VAL A 845 -6.22 8.91 -10.82
CA VAL A 845 -6.27 9.36 -12.21
C VAL A 845 -7.60 10.06 -12.49
N ARG A 846 -8.74 9.47 -12.09
CA ARG A 846 -10.07 10.05 -12.32
C ARG A 846 -10.27 11.37 -11.57
N VAL A 847 -9.82 11.48 -10.33
CA VAL A 847 -9.87 12.70 -9.50
C VAL A 847 -8.88 13.75 -10.03
N MET A 848 -7.69 13.34 -10.46
CA MET A 848 -6.69 14.19 -11.10
C MET A 848 -7.20 14.73 -12.45
N GLN A 849 -7.81 13.89 -13.28
CA GLN A 849 -8.47 14.30 -14.54
C GLN A 849 -9.71 15.16 -14.30
N ARG A 850 -10.48 14.95 -13.21
CA ARG A 850 -11.52 15.90 -12.79
C ARG A 850 -10.93 17.23 -12.35
N SER A 851 -9.81 17.22 -11.62
CA SER A 851 -9.09 18.44 -11.23
C SER A 851 -8.51 19.17 -12.44
N GLU A 852 -7.93 18.44 -13.40
CA GLU A 852 -7.35 18.97 -14.64
C GLU A 852 -8.43 19.51 -15.58
N ASN A 853 -9.54 18.78 -15.77
CA ASN A 853 -10.71 19.29 -16.51
C ASN A 853 -11.35 20.51 -15.81
N ASN A 854 -11.48 20.51 -14.48
CA ASN A 854 -12.01 21.67 -13.76
C ASN A 854 -11.06 22.88 -13.85
N LYS A 855 -9.74 22.67 -13.82
CA LYS A 855 -8.73 23.71 -14.08
C LYS A 855 -8.82 24.23 -15.52
N ASN A 856 -8.93 23.33 -16.50
CA ASN A 856 -9.06 23.68 -17.91
C ASN A 856 -10.36 24.46 -18.18
N VAL A 857 -11.48 24.05 -17.60
CA VAL A 857 -12.75 24.80 -17.67
C VAL A 857 -12.63 26.15 -16.97
N ALA A 858 -12.02 26.23 -15.78
CA ALA A 858 -11.78 27.50 -15.09
C ALA A 858 -10.86 28.44 -15.88
N ILE A 859 -9.86 27.91 -16.59
CA ILE A 859 -8.93 28.70 -17.43
C ILE A 859 -9.58 29.10 -18.75
N ILE A 860 -10.41 28.26 -19.37
CA ILE A 860 -11.24 28.63 -20.52
C ILE A 860 -12.20 29.76 -20.12
N LEU A 861 -12.87 29.64 -18.96
CA LEU A 861 -13.71 30.70 -18.40
C LEU A 861 -12.91 31.97 -18.08
N LEU A 862 -11.68 31.87 -17.56
CA LEU A 862 -10.80 33.01 -17.30
C LEU A 862 -10.41 33.74 -18.61
N ILE A 863 -10.08 33.00 -19.66
CA ILE A 863 -9.76 33.55 -20.99
C ILE A 863 -11.00 34.22 -21.60
N LEU A 864 -12.17 33.59 -21.50
CA LEU A 864 -13.44 34.13 -22.00
C LEU A 864 -13.86 35.38 -21.20
N LEU A 865 -13.64 35.40 -19.88
CA LEU A 865 -13.84 36.56 -19.01
C LEU A 865 -12.90 37.72 -19.38
N LEU A 866 -11.61 37.45 -19.62
CA LEU A 866 -10.63 38.44 -20.06
C LEU A 866 -11.00 39.06 -21.42
N ILE A 867 -11.54 38.26 -22.35
CA ILE A 867 -12.07 38.75 -23.63
C ILE A 867 -13.33 39.62 -23.42
N LEU A 868 -14.19 39.27 -22.46
CA LEU A 868 -15.41 40.03 -22.13
C LEU A 868 -15.17 41.38 -21.43
N ILE A 869 -13.96 41.64 -20.89
CA ILE A 869 -13.61 42.96 -20.33
C ILE A 869 -13.69 44.07 -21.39
N PHE A 870 -13.36 43.77 -22.65
CA PHE A 870 -13.38 44.73 -23.76
C PHE A 870 -14.74 45.42 -23.98
N PRO A 871 -15.84 44.68 -24.29
CA PRO A 871 -17.15 45.28 -24.47
C PRO A 871 -17.70 45.92 -23.18
N ALA A 872 -17.42 45.34 -22.01
CA ALA A 872 -17.87 45.87 -20.73
C ALA A 872 -17.26 47.25 -20.40
N TYR A 873 -15.95 47.42 -20.57
CA TYR A 873 -15.24 48.66 -20.29
C TYR A 873 -15.67 49.80 -21.24
N TYR A 874 -15.85 49.49 -22.52
CA TYR A 874 -16.31 50.46 -23.53
C TYR A 874 -17.73 50.99 -23.22
N PHE A 875 -18.63 50.12 -22.76
CA PHE A 875 -20.00 50.50 -22.40
C PHE A 875 -20.06 51.37 -21.13
N LEU A 876 -19.30 50.99 -20.10
CA LEU A 876 -19.21 51.74 -18.84
C LEU A 876 -18.67 53.15 -19.08
N TYR A 877 -17.61 53.32 -19.88
CA TYR A 877 -17.01 54.62 -20.17
C TYR A 877 -18.00 55.66 -20.72
N TYR A 878 -18.88 55.25 -21.64
CA TYR A 878 -19.88 56.15 -22.23
C TYR A 878 -21.05 56.44 -21.27
N ARG A 879 -21.57 55.39 -20.60
CA ARG A 879 -22.66 55.54 -19.62
C ARG A 879 -22.21 56.20 -18.32
N HIS A 880 -20.91 56.27 -18.06
CA HIS A 880 -20.28 57.05 -17.00
C HIS A 880 -19.90 58.46 -17.47
N ARG A 881 -20.63 59.11 -18.42
CA ARG A 881 -20.42 60.53 -18.81
C ARG A 881 -21.34 61.65 -18.25
N LEU A 882 -22.67 61.58 -18.17
CA LEU A 882 -23.54 62.78 -18.03
C LEU A 882 -24.30 63.16 -16.70
N TYR A 883 -24.10 62.50 -15.55
CA TYR A 883 -25.01 62.58 -14.37
C TYR A 883 -24.33 62.59 -12.97
N TYR A 884 -23.02 62.26 -12.85
CA TYR A 884 -22.37 61.80 -11.60
C TYR A 884 -21.57 62.89 -10.87
N ARG A 885 -21.18 63.96 -11.57
CA ARG A 885 -20.27 65.01 -11.04
C ARG A 885 -20.88 65.82 -9.89
N LEU A 886 -22.17 65.64 -9.63
CA LEU A 886 -22.94 66.30 -8.57
C LEU A 886 -23.67 65.32 -7.63
N ALA A 887 -23.83 64.04 -8.02
CA ALA A 887 -24.51 63.04 -7.19
C ALA A 887 -23.55 62.25 -6.28
N VAL A 888 -22.28 62.08 -6.67
CA VAL A 888 -21.42 61.05 -6.08
C VAL A 888 -20.72 61.44 -4.79
N ASP A 889 -20.28 62.69 -4.65
CA ASP A 889 -19.50 63.16 -3.50
C ASP A 889 -20.23 63.00 -2.14
N HIS A 890 -21.56 62.83 -2.16
CA HIS A 890 -22.39 62.59 -0.98
C HIS A 890 -22.70 61.11 -0.72
N VAL A 891 -22.82 60.27 -1.75
CA VAL A 891 -23.19 58.84 -1.58
C VAL A 891 -21.96 57.95 -1.37
N ASP A 892 -20.78 58.32 -1.88
CA ASP A 892 -19.53 57.61 -1.52
C ASP A 892 -19.23 57.69 -0.02
N LYS A 893 -19.69 58.74 0.68
CA LYS A 893 -19.61 58.87 2.15
C LYS A 893 -20.57 57.92 2.90
N ILE A 894 -21.59 57.37 2.23
CA ILE A 894 -22.52 56.38 2.77
C ILE A 894 -22.06 54.97 2.40
N ASN A 895 -21.67 54.75 1.14
CA ASN A 895 -21.15 53.47 0.64
C ASN A 895 -19.83 53.06 1.34
N SER A 896 -18.97 54.00 1.73
CA SER A 896 -17.77 53.73 2.53
C SER A 896 -18.06 53.32 3.99
N VAL A 897 -19.26 53.57 4.50
CA VAL A 897 -19.73 52.96 5.77
C VAL A 897 -20.27 51.55 5.51
N LEU A 898 -21.07 51.38 4.46
CA LEU A 898 -21.66 50.08 4.07
C LEU A 898 -20.59 49.00 3.81
N LEU A 899 -19.52 49.37 3.09
CA LEU A 899 -18.38 48.49 2.78
C LEU A 899 -17.30 48.45 3.87
N SER A 900 -17.52 49.06 5.05
CA SER A 900 -16.55 48.96 6.15
C SER A 900 -16.65 47.59 6.88
N PRO A 901 -15.53 47.03 7.39
CA PRO A 901 -15.50 45.73 8.06
C PRO A 901 -16.07 45.83 9.49
N ARG A 902 -17.39 46.05 9.57
CA ARG A 902 -18.19 46.20 10.80
C ARG A 902 -19.44 45.33 10.72
N SER A 903 -20.06 45.04 11.86
CA SER A 903 -21.33 44.32 11.92
C SER A 903 -22.45 45.08 11.21
N SER A 904 -23.46 44.36 10.73
CA SER A 904 -24.66 44.92 10.07
C SER A 904 -25.36 45.95 10.96
N GLN A 905 -25.41 45.71 12.27
CA GLN A 905 -25.90 46.65 13.29
C GLN A 905 -25.10 47.97 13.34
N GLU A 906 -23.76 47.90 13.38
CA GLU A 906 -22.91 49.10 13.42
C GLU A 906 -22.93 49.92 12.12
N LYS A 907 -23.18 49.27 10.98
CA LYS A 907 -23.35 49.93 9.68
C LYS A 907 -24.61 50.78 9.67
N LEU A 908 -25.73 50.22 10.14
CA LEU A 908 -27.05 50.87 10.18
C LEU A 908 -27.01 52.22 10.92
N ASP A 909 -26.45 52.24 12.13
CA ASP A 909 -26.41 53.43 12.99
C ASP A 909 -25.57 54.60 12.44
N LYS A 910 -24.49 54.31 11.70
CA LYS A 910 -23.63 55.34 11.11
C LYS A 910 -24.23 55.92 9.82
N ILE A 911 -24.90 55.10 9.02
CA ILE A 911 -25.64 55.55 7.82
C ILE A 911 -26.76 56.54 8.21
N ASN A 912 -27.47 56.25 9.31
CA ASN A 912 -28.54 57.10 9.84
C ASN A 912 -28.10 58.55 10.12
N LYS A 913 -26.87 58.77 10.61
CA LYS A 913 -26.36 60.11 10.96
C LYS A 913 -25.89 60.92 9.73
N ILE A 914 -25.33 60.27 8.72
CA ILE A 914 -24.79 60.94 7.53
C ILE A 914 -25.92 61.49 6.64
N TRP A 915 -27.02 60.75 6.51
CA TRP A 915 -28.14 61.15 5.66
C TRP A 915 -28.82 62.45 6.10
N ALA A 916 -28.97 62.65 7.41
CA ALA A 916 -29.66 63.80 8.00
C ALA A 916 -29.00 65.17 7.72
N GLN A 917 -27.72 65.20 7.33
CA GLN A 917 -27.03 66.45 6.96
C GLN A 917 -27.18 66.79 5.46
N ALA A 918 -27.39 65.80 4.58
CA ALA A 918 -27.43 66.01 3.14
C ALA A 918 -28.75 66.65 2.67
N SER A 919 -29.87 66.32 3.32
CA SER A 919 -31.22 66.77 2.95
C SER A 919 -31.47 68.28 3.14
N MET A 920 -30.56 69.01 3.79
CA MET A 920 -30.73 70.44 4.08
C MET A 920 -30.27 71.36 2.94
N LEU A 921 -29.36 70.90 2.07
CA LEU A 921 -28.81 71.67 0.95
C LEU A 921 -29.51 71.40 -0.39
N LEU A 922 -29.90 70.15 -0.62
CA LEU A 922 -30.64 69.73 -1.83
C LEU A 922 -32.12 70.12 -1.69
N LYS A 923 -32.44 71.39 -1.99
CA LYS A 923 -33.79 71.97 -1.83
C LYS A 923 -34.79 71.55 -2.93
N THR A 924 -34.68 70.30 -3.36
CA THR A 924 -35.63 69.56 -4.20
C THR A 924 -35.52 68.08 -3.82
N SER A 925 -36.64 67.46 -3.45
CA SER A 925 -36.68 66.06 -3.02
C SER A 925 -36.60 65.11 -4.22
N ASP A 926 -35.38 64.70 -4.61
CA ASP A 926 -35.23 63.53 -5.49
C ASP A 926 -35.61 62.27 -4.69
N SER A 927 -36.74 61.67 -5.06
CA SER A 927 -37.25 60.45 -4.42
C SER A 927 -36.28 59.29 -4.61
N LYS A 928 -35.54 59.22 -5.71
CA LYS A 928 -34.66 58.09 -6.03
C LYS A 928 -33.49 57.96 -5.07
N LEU A 929 -32.93 59.10 -4.62
CA LEU A 929 -31.81 59.11 -3.69
C LEU A 929 -32.28 58.80 -2.25
N ASN A 930 -33.54 59.09 -1.93
CA ASN A 930 -34.20 58.64 -0.70
C ASN A 930 -34.52 57.12 -0.74
N ASP A 931 -35.05 56.62 -1.86
CA ASP A 931 -35.34 55.18 -2.06
C ASP A 931 -34.08 54.33 -1.91
N VAL A 932 -32.93 54.77 -2.46
CA VAL A 932 -31.65 54.07 -2.29
C VAL A 932 -31.30 53.89 -0.81
N VAL A 933 -31.38 54.96 -0.01
CA VAL A 933 -31.06 54.91 1.43
C VAL A 933 -32.15 54.16 2.21
N GLY A 934 -33.40 54.15 1.75
CA GLY A 934 -34.48 53.32 2.29
C GLY A 934 -34.24 51.82 2.08
N GLN A 935 -33.92 51.41 0.86
CA GLN A 935 -33.66 50.01 0.49
C GLN A 935 -32.43 49.44 1.23
N ILE A 936 -31.36 50.24 1.38
CA ILE A 936 -30.18 49.87 2.21
C ILE A 936 -30.59 49.50 3.64
N ARG A 937 -31.45 50.30 4.27
CA ARG A 937 -31.85 50.13 5.68
C ARG A 937 -32.80 48.95 5.90
N LEU A 938 -33.60 48.60 4.89
CA LEU A 938 -34.56 47.48 4.96
C LEU A 938 -33.85 46.14 4.67
N ALA A 939 -32.96 46.09 3.67
CA ALA A 939 -32.16 44.89 3.39
C ALA A 939 -31.23 44.53 4.57
N LEU A 940 -30.59 45.52 5.19
CA LEU A 940 -29.79 45.32 6.42
C LEU A 940 -30.59 44.84 7.64
N ALA A 941 -31.92 44.98 7.65
CA ALA A 941 -32.76 44.49 8.74
C ALA A 941 -33.09 43.00 8.56
N ASN A 942 -33.58 42.60 7.38
CA ASN A 942 -33.91 41.21 7.07
C ASN A 942 -32.69 40.28 7.17
N SER A 943 -31.54 40.75 6.66
CA SER A 943 -30.22 40.10 6.79
C SER A 943 -29.92 39.60 8.21
N ILE A 944 -30.22 40.43 9.22
CA ILE A 944 -29.96 40.14 10.64
C ILE A 944 -30.95 39.10 11.21
N GLU A 945 -32.12 38.92 10.61
CA GLU A 945 -33.09 37.90 11.03
C GLU A 945 -32.74 36.54 10.39
N ASP A 946 -32.49 36.51 9.08
CA ASP A 946 -32.09 35.31 8.33
C ASP A 946 -30.76 34.71 8.82
N GLU A 947 -29.73 35.54 9.12
CA GLU A 947 -28.44 35.09 9.67
C GLU A 947 -28.60 34.30 10.98
N ASN A 948 -29.60 34.63 11.81
CA ASN A 948 -29.80 33.97 13.12
C ASN A 948 -30.54 32.63 13.00
N GLU A 949 -31.52 32.48 12.09
CA GLU A 949 -32.20 31.19 11.89
C GLU A 949 -31.29 30.17 11.18
N GLN A 950 -30.59 30.58 10.12
CA GLN A 950 -29.73 29.66 9.36
C GLN A 950 -28.53 29.18 10.18
N SER A 951 -27.90 30.06 10.97
CA SER A 951 -26.82 29.66 11.88
C SER A 951 -27.31 28.68 12.95
N THR A 952 -28.49 28.89 13.53
CA THR A 952 -29.09 27.95 14.50
C THR A 952 -29.36 26.57 13.89
N HIS A 953 -29.88 26.50 12.65
CA HIS A 953 -30.12 25.23 11.97
C HIS A 953 -28.83 24.48 11.61
N ILE A 954 -27.80 25.19 11.15
CA ILE A 954 -26.49 24.61 10.87
C ILE A 954 -25.81 24.17 12.18
N GLU A 955 -25.91 24.94 13.26
CA GLU A 955 -25.37 24.55 14.57
C GLU A 955 -26.01 23.24 15.05
N LEU A 956 -27.34 23.09 14.97
CA LEU A 956 -28.03 21.85 15.37
C LEU A 956 -27.61 20.62 14.54
N ALA A 957 -27.43 20.77 13.23
CA ALA A 957 -26.98 19.68 12.36
C ALA A 957 -25.50 19.33 12.56
N GLN A 958 -24.63 20.34 12.73
CA GLN A 958 -23.24 20.13 13.14
C GLN A 958 -23.17 19.48 14.51
N ASP A 959 -24.04 19.87 15.44
CA ASP A 959 -24.04 19.28 16.77
C ASP A 959 -24.53 17.84 16.72
N GLU A 960 -25.53 17.48 15.89
CA GLU A 960 -25.81 16.06 15.58
C GLU A 960 -24.57 15.39 14.97
N LEU A 961 -23.88 15.95 13.98
CA LEU A 961 -22.67 15.32 13.42
C LEU A 961 -21.56 15.12 14.47
N HIS A 962 -21.32 16.06 15.39
CA HIS A 962 -20.37 15.88 16.49
C HIS A 962 -20.84 14.81 17.49
N ARG A 963 -22.16 14.78 17.77
CA ARG A 963 -22.88 13.70 18.46
C ARG A 963 -22.59 12.35 17.78
N LEU A 964 -22.57 12.32 16.45
CA LEU A 964 -22.32 11.16 15.59
C LEU A 964 -20.85 10.85 15.31
N ILE A 965 -19.90 11.69 15.69
CA ILE A 965 -18.48 11.33 15.60
C ILE A 965 -18.01 10.76 16.95
N TYR A 966 -18.52 11.30 18.07
CA TYR A 966 -18.03 10.94 19.39
C TYR A 966 -18.29 9.49 19.80
N GLU A 967 -19.50 8.91 19.71
CA GLU A 967 -19.65 7.50 20.15
C GLU A 967 -19.06 6.49 19.17
N ASN A 968 -19.01 6.76 17.86
CA ASN A 968 -18.31 5.89 16.92
C ASN A 968 -16.82 5.85 17.25
N GLN A 969 -16.19 7.02 17.46
CA GLN A 969 -14.84 7.08 18.01
C GLN A 969 -14.76 6.38 19.37
N ARG A 970 -15.66 6.65 20.32
CA ARG A 970 -15.65 6.06 21.69
C ARG A 970 -15.73 4.54 21.69
N LEU A 971 -16.49 3.93 20.78
CA LEU A 971 -16.52 2.49 20.58
C LEU A 971 -15.23 1.98 19.93
N HIS A 972 -14.59 2.74 19.05
CA HIS A 972 -13.38 2.30 18.34
C HIS A 972 -12.23 1.86 19.27
N ILE A 973 -11.83 2.62 20.31
CA ILE A 973 -11.05 2.11 21.47
C ILE A 973 -11.85 2.09 22.77
N SER A 974 -13.06 1.58 22.64
CA SER A 974 -13.37 0.44 23.49
C SER A 974 -12.86 -0.84 22.79
N ASN A 975 -13.14 -1.03 21.50
CA ASN A 975 -12.76 -2.23 20.72
C ASN A 975 -11.26 -2.48 20.66
N ASN A 976 -10.46 -1.54 20.12
CA ASN A 976 -9.03 -1.83 19.88
C ASN A 976 -8.17 -1.77 21.15
N VAL A 977 -8.62 -1.13 22.24
CA VAL A 977 -8.00 -1.36 23.57
C VAL A 977 -8.34 -2.76 24.06
N LEU A 978 -9.59 -3.22 23.92
CA LEU A 978 -9.94 -4.58 24.31
C LEU A 978 -9.16 -5.61 23.50
N ASP A 979 -9.00 -5.46 22.17
CA ASP A 979 -8.12 -6.34 21.38
C ASP A 979 -6.65 -6.27 21.83
N ASN A 980 -6.11 -5.07 22.09
CA ASN A 980 -4.74 -4.92 22.61
C ASN A 980 -4.57 -5.59 23.99
N CYS A 981 -5.45 -5.30 24.95
CA CYS A 981 -5.44 -5.90 26.29
C CYS A 981 -5.62 -7.42 26.25
N LEU A 982 -6.43 -7.97 25.33
CA LEU A 982 -6.53 -9.41 25.11
C LEU A 982 -5.26 -10.00 24.55
N SER A 983 -4.63 -9.33 23.57
CA SER A 983 -3.36 -9.79 23.01
C SER A 983 -2.26 -9.77 24.08
N THR A 984 -2.18 -8.71 24.89
CA THR A 984 -1.26 -8.66 26.06
C THR A 984 -1.58 -9.75 27.07
N LEU A 985 -2.84 -9.90 27.52
CA LEU A 985 -3.23 -10.95 28.46
C LEU A 985 -2.90 -12.35 27.91
N LYS A 986 -3.08 -12.58 26.60
CA LYS A 986 -2.59 -13.78 25.92
C LYS A 986 -1.07 -13.94 26.05
N HIS A 987 -0.29 -12.97 25.59
CA HIS A 987 1.16 -13.11 25.49
C HIS A 987 1.84 -13.20 26.86
N GLU A 988 1.41 -12.39 27.82
CA GLU A 988 1.99 -12.34 29.17
C GLU A 988 1.60 -13.56 30.02
N THR A 989 0.39 -14.13 29.88
CA THR A 989 -0.15 -15.08 30.88
C THR A 989 -0.23 -16.55 30.46
N MET A 990 -0.11 -16.89 29.17
CA MET A 990 -0.30 -18.28 28.71
C MET A 990 0.80 -19.27 29.09
N TYR A 991 1.96 -18.81 29.58
CA TYR A 991 3.04 -19.70 30.04
C TYR A 991 2.77 -20.35 31.41
N TYR A 992 2.11 -19.62 32.33
CA TYR A 992 2.01 -20.05 33.73
C TYR A 992 1.24 -21.34 33.98
N PRO A 993 0.11 -21.65 33.30
CA PRO A 993 -0.56 -22.94 33.47
C PRO A 993 0.38 -24.12 33.18
N SER A 994 1.03 -24.13 32.01
CA SER A 994 2.01 -25.15 31.64
C SER A 994 3.21 -25.24 32.60
N ARG A 995 3.64 -24.11 33.17
CA ARG A 995 4.70 -24.09 34.19
C ARG A 995 4.25 -24.67 35.54
N ILE A 996 3.02 -24.35 35.98
CA ILE A 996 2.40 -24.93 37.20
C ILE A 996 2.25 -26.44 37.03
N ARG A 997 1.72 -26.90 35.89
CA ARG A 997 1.57 -28.33 35.58
C ARG A 997 2.89 -29.08 35.72
N ARG A 998 3.94 -28.59 35.05
CA ARG A 998 5.27 -29.21 35.11
C ARG A 998 5.82 -29.31 36.54
N LEU A 999 5.66 -28.29 37.37
CA LEU A 999 6.14 -28.30 38.75
C LEU A 999 5.36 -29.27 39.66
N VAL A 1000 4.09 -29.55 39.33
CA VAL A 1000 3.24 -30.54 40.02
C VAL A 1000 3.62 -31.99 39.64
N ASP A 1001 4.04 -32.19 38.39
CA ASP A 1001 4.46 -33.50 37.85
C ASP A 1001 5.94 -33.84 38.13
N GLU A 1002 6.75 -32.90 38.65
CA GLU A 1002 8.17 -33.12 39.04
C GLU A 1002 8.28 -33.92 40.37
N PRO A 1003 9.22 -34.88 40.50
CA PRO A 1003 9.19 -35.87 41.60
C PRO A 1003 9.38 -35.30 43.01
N ASP A 1004 10.16 -34.23 43.16
CA ASP A 1004 10.46 -33.59 44.45
C ASP A 1004 9.43 -32.51 44.86
N LYS A 1005 8.43 -32.22 44.00
CA LYS A 1005 7.23 -31.39 44.24
C LYS A 1005 7.41 -30.16 45.17
N ASP A 1006 8.23 -29.17 44.77
CA ASP A 1006 8.42 -27.94 45.59
C ASP A 1006 7.16 -27.06 45.66
N LEU A 1007 6.42 -27.23 46.76
CA LEU A 1007 5.22 -26.47 47.09
C LEU A 1007 5.44 -24.95 47.26
N ASN A 1008 6.66 -24.49 47.51
CA ASN A 1008 6.93 -23.05 47.59
C ASN A 1008 7.00 -22.45 46.19
N ALA A 1009 7.79 -23.02 45.28
CA ALA A 1009 7.84 -22.61 43.88
C ALA A 1009 6.46 -22.71 43.20
N ILE A 1010 5.71 -23.80 43.41
CA ILE A 1010 4.34 -23.95 42.89
C ILE A 1010 3.42 -22.83 43.44
N SER A 1011 3.52 -22.53 44.75
CA SER A 1011 2.71 -21.49 45.38
C SER A 1011 3.04 -20.08 44.88
N GLU A 1012 4.31 -19.77 44.64
CA GLU A 1012 4.75 -18.45 44.17
C GLU A 1012 4.30 -18.21 42.72
N VAL A 1013 4.53 -19.18 41.83
CA VAL A 1013 4.09 -19.10 40.42
C VAL A 1013 2.57 -18.96 40.32
N ALA A 1014 1.80 -19.71 41.11
CA ALA A 1014 0.34 -19.61 41.12
C ALA A 1014 -0.16 -18.25 41.64
N LEU A 1015 0.45 -17.70 42.69
CA LEU A 1015 0.11 -16.38 43.24
C LEU A 1015 0.47 -15.24 42.26
N TYR A 1016 1.64 -15.31 41.63
CA TYR A 1016 2.07 -14.34 40.61
C TYR A 1016 1.16 -14.38 39.38
N TYR A 1017 0.84 -15.58 38.88
CA TYR A 1017 -0.13 -15.77 37.80
C TYR A 1017 -1.48 -15.12 38.13
N LYS A 1018 -2.03 -15.35 39.34
CA LYS A 1018 -3.26 -14.67 39.77
C LYS A 1018 -3.13 -13.15 39.77
N GLN A 1019 -2.05 -12.59 40.30
CA GLN A 1019 -1.86 -11.13 40.37
C GLN A 1019 -1.80 -10.51 38.97
N LEU A 1020 -1.00 -11.07 38.07
CA LEU A 1020 -0.85 -10.59 36.70
C LEU A 1020 -2.15 -10.75 35.90
N TYR A 1021 -2.83 -11.90 36.02
CA TYR A 1021 -4.10 -12.16 35.33
C TYR A 1021 -5.22 -11.24 35.83
N ALA A 1022 -5.31 -11.01 37.15
CA ALA A 1022 -6.27 -10.09 37.74
C ALA A 1022 -6.02 -8.63 37.30
N LEU A 1023 -4.75 -8.18 37.29
CA LEU A 1023 -4.38 -6.83 36.87
C LEU A 1023 -4.74 -6.57 35.40
N LEU A 1024 -4.36 -7.50 34.50
CA LEU A 1024 -4.63 -7.36 33.07
C LEU A 1024 -6.14 -7.49 32.75
N SER A 1025 -6.87 -8.36 33.46
CA SER A 1025 -8.32 -8.45 33.37
C SER A 1025 -9.02 -7.19 33.91
N GLU A 1026 -8.54 -6.59 35.00
CA GLU A 1026 -9.13 -5.36 35.53
C GLU A 1026 -8.97 -4.18 34.55
N GLN A 1027 -7.78 -4.00 33.96
CA GLN A 1027 -7.54 -2.97 32.93
C GLN A 1027 -8.46 -3.14 31.72
N ALA A 1028 -8.66 -4.38 31.26
CA ALA A 1028 -9.66 -4.72 30.26
C ALA A 1028 -11.09 -4.38 30.70
N MET A 1029 -11.50 -4.78 31.90
CA MET A 1029 -12.84 -4.57 32.43
C MET A 1029 -13.18 -3.10 32.65
N LEU A 1030 -12.20 -2.22 32.92
CA LEU A 1030 -12.41 -0.77 32.98
C LEU A 1030 -12.99 -0.20 31.67
N GLN A 1031 -12.60 -0.75 30.52
CA GLN A 1031 -13.13 -0.33 29.20
C GLN A 1031 -14.57 -0.82 28.93
N ILE A 1032 -15.02 -1.83 29.68
CA ILE A 1032 -16.36 -2.44 29.59
C ILE A 1032 -17.36 -1.79 30.55
N LYS A 1033 -16.90 -1.09 31.61
CA LYS A 1033 -17.75 -0.37 32.59
C LYS A 1033 -18.62 0.74 31.99
N SER A 1034 -18.45 1.10 30.71
CA SER A 1034 -19.43 1.95 30.01
C SER A 1034 -20.65 1.12 29.60
N ASN A 1035 -21.85 1.52 30.05
CA ASN A 1035 -23.08 0.82 29.73
C ASN A 1035 -23.31 0.80 28.21
N LEU A 1036 -23.41 -0.40 27.63
CA LEU A 1036 -23.82 -0.58 26.26
C LEU A 1036 -25.28 -0.10 26.12
N LYS A 1037 -25.55 0.82 25.18
CA LYS A 1037 -26.92 1.33 25.00
C LYS A 1037 -27.79 0.26 24.32
N VAL A 1038 -28.47 -0.53 25.13
CA VAL A 1038 -29.36 -1.58 24.66
C VAL A 1038 -30.58 -0.97 23.95
N ASP A 1039 -30.66 -1.20 22.63
CA ASP A 1039 -31.74 -0.77 21.74
C ASP A 1039 -32.33 -1.96 20.95
N ASP A 1040 -33.35 -1.70 20.13
CA ASP A 1040 -33.98 -2.71 19.28
C ASP A 1040 -32.99 -3.39 18.30
N ARG A 1041 -31.82 -2.78 17.99
CA ARG A 1041 -30.81 -3.39 17.12
C ARG A 1041 -30.01 -4.47 17.81
N LEU A 1042 -29.75 -4.34 19.10
CA LEU A 1042 -29.09 -5.38 19.88
C LEU A 1042 -29.94 -6.66 19.90
N VAL A 1043 -31.26 -6.51 20.05
CA VAL A 1043 -32.24 -7.60 19.93
C VAL A 1043 -32.31 -8.14 18.49
N GLY A 1044 -32.32 -7.28 17.48
CA GLY A 1044 -32.25 -7.71 16.07
C GLY A 1044 -30.95 -8.45 15.71
N TYR A 1045 -29.81 -8.01 16.25
CA TYR A 1045 -28.50 -8.62 16.04
C TYR A 1045 -28.43 -10.01 16.67
N LEU A 1046 -28.94 -10.17 17.90
CA LEU A 1046 -29.12 -11.48 18.55
C LEU A 1046 -29.86 -12.48 17.66
N PHE A 1047 -31.03 -12.11 17.13
CA PHE A 1047 -31.79 -13.01 16.26
C PHE A 1047 -31.08 -13.25 14.91
N SER A 1048 -30.34 -12.27 14.37
CA SER A 1048 -29.53 -12.45 13.16
C SER A 1048 -28.35 -13.41 13.38
N LEU A 1049 -27.72 -13.38 14.56
CA LEU A 1049 -26.66 -14.32 14.93
C LEU A 1049 -27.22 -15.74 15.11
N LEU A 1050 -28.36 -15.91 15.78
CA LEU A 1050 -28.98 -17.23 15.95
C LEU A 1050 -29.39 -17.85 14.59
N LYS A 1051 -29.99 -17.07 13.68
CA LYS A 1051 -30.25 -17.52 12.29
C LYS A 1051 -28.96 -17.93 11.57
N LYS A 1052 -27.89 -17.11 11.68
CA LYS A 1052 -26.61 -17.40 11.00
C LYS A 1052 -25.89 -18.63 11.56
N ALA A 1053 -25.84 -18.78 12.89
CA ALA A 1053 -25.12 -19.86 13.57
C ALA A 1053 -25.83 -21.21 13.39
N CYS A 1054 -27.16 -21.24 13.36
CA CYS A 1054 -27.94 -22.46 13.13
C CYS A 1054 -28.05 -22.83 11.63
N GLY A 1055 -27.58 -21.97 10.72
CA GLY A 1055 -27.60 -22.22 9.27
C GLY A 1055 -28.98 -22.12 8.59
N GLU A 1056 -30.06 -21.94 9.35
CA GLU A 1056 -31.44 -21.88 8.86
C GLU A 1056 -32.25 -20.76 9.54
N GLU A 1057 -33.39 -20.41 8.94
CA GLU A 1057 -34.40 -19.64 9.67
C GLU A 1057 -35.22 -20.57 10.58
N TYR A 1058 -35.54 -20.10 11.80
CA TYR A 1058 -36.43 -20.82 12.69
C TYR A 1058 -37.82 -20.99 12.04
N VAL A 1059 -38.41 -22.18 12.16
CA VAL A 1059 -39.73 -22.47 11.54
C VAL A 1059 -40.88 -21.88 12.36
N ALA A 1060 -40.65 -21.57 13.63
CA ALA A 1060 -41.58 -20.81 14.46
C ALA A 1060 -40.82 -19.94 15.47
N LYS A 1061 -41.35 -18.73 15.69
CA LYS A 1061 -41.02 -17.80 16.78
C LYS A 1061 -42.30 -17.57 17.58
N THR A 1062 -42.46 -18.19 18.74
CA THR A 1062 -43.53 -17.81 19.68
C THR A 1062 -42.96 -16.83 20.70
N THR A 1063 -43.72 -15.78 21.00
CA THR A 1063 -43.45 -14.89 22.13
C THR A 1063 -44.58 -15.08 23.13
N GLU A 1064 -44.25 -15.56 24.31
CA GLU A 1064 -45.20 -15.81 25.39
C GLU A 1064 -44.87 -14.89 26.58
N GLU A 1065 -45.90 -14.33 27.23
CA GLU A 1065 -45.68 -13.59 28.48
C GLU A 1065 -45.38 -14.59 29.59
N LYS A 1066 -44.14 -14.58 30.09
CA LYS A 1066 -43.69 -15.54 31.11
C LYS A 1066 -44.18 -15.15 32.50
N ASP A 1067 -44.20 -13.84 32.75
CA ASP A 1067 -44.76 -13.18 33.93
C ASP A 1067 -45.00 -11.69 33.61
N ALA A 1068 -45.29 -10.87 34.62
CA ALA A 1068 -45.55 -9.44 34.43
C ALA A 1068 -44.36 -8.62 33.89
N VAL A 1069 -43.13 -9.16 33.93
CA VAL A 1069 -41.85 -8.48 33.72
C VAL A 1069 -41.06 -9.05 32.53
N TYR A 1070 -41.16 -10.35 32.26
CA TYR A 1070 -40.38 -11.05 31.22
C TYR A 1070 -41.25 -11.65 30.11
N ASN A 1071 -40.75 -11.55 28.88
CA ASN A 1071 -41.23 -12.29 27.72
C ASN A 1071 -40.31 -13.49 27.47
N LEU A 1072 -40.89 -14.64 27.14
CA LEU A 1072 -40.18 -15.83 26.66
C LEU A 1072 -40.33 -15.92 25.14
N VAL A 1073 -39.21 -15.87 24.41
CA VAL A 1073 -39.16 -16.10 22.97
C VAL A 1073 -38.65 -17.51 22.72
N ARG A 1074 -39.44 -18.33 22.03
CA ARG A 1074 -39.06 -19.70 21.62
C ARG A 1074 -38.78 -19.73 20.12
N LEU A 1075 -37.63 -20.24 19.73
CA LEU A 1075 -37.18 -20.37 18.35
C LEU A 1075 -36.92 -21.85 18.04
N ARG A 1076 -37.66 -22.42 17.08
CA ARG A 1076 -37.50 -23.84 16.70
C ARG A 1076 -36.65 -24.00 15.45
N PHE A 1077 -35.58 -24.78 15.57
CA PHE A 1077 -34.60 -25.09 14.52
C PHE A 1077 -34.64 -26.61 14.18
N PRO A 1078 -35.37 -27.04 13.13
CA PRO A 1078 -35.52 -28.46 12.79
C PRO A 1078 -34.23 -29.16 12.32
N SER A 1079 -33.33 -28.49 11.60
CA SER A 1079 -32.10 -29.13 11.11
C SER A 1079 -30.97 -29.15 12.14
N LEU A 1080 -31.01 -28.29 13.15
CA LEU A 1080 -30.09 -28.32 14.28
C LEU A 1080 -30.40 -29.53 15.19
N GLN A 1081 -29.69 -30.64 14.97
CA GLN A 1081 -29.85 -31.90 15.70
C GLN A 1081 -28.69 -32.09 16.69
N LEU A 1082 -28.86 -31.58 17.92
CA LEU A 1082 -27.85 -31.69 18.99
C LEU A 1082 -28.19 -32.81 19.98
N SER A 1083 -27.16 -33.45 20.54
CA SER A 1083 -27.30 -34.31 21.72
C SER A 1083 -27.59 -33.48 22.98
N GLN A 1084 -28.02 -34.15 24.06
CA GLN A 1084 -28.32 -33.48 25.33
C GLN A 1084 -27.07 -32.81 25.96
N ALA A 1085 -25.87 -33.36 25.72
CA ALA A 1085 -24.62 -32.76 26.15
C ALA A 1085 -24.28 -31.50 25.33
N GLU A 1086 -24.45 -31.55 24.01
CA GLU A 1086 -24.21 -30.41 23.12
C GLU A 1086 -25.22 -29.27 23.36
N CYS A 1087 -26.50 -29.57 23.62
CA CYS A 1087 -27.47 -28.56 24.05
C CYS A 1087 -27.04 -27.83 25.33
N ALA A 1088 -26.46 -28.56 26.31
CA ALA A 1088 -25.95 -27.97 27.54
C ALA A 1088 -24.66 -27.15 27.31
N ALA A 1089 -23.80 -27.58 26.37
CA ALA A 1089 -22.56 -26.89 26.02
C ALA A 1089 -22.74 -25.68 25.08
N LEU A 1090 -23.84 -25.59 24.33
CA LEU A 1090 -24.02 -24.66 23.20
C LEU A 1090 -23.76 -23.18 23.56
N PHE A 1091 -24.13 -22.75 24.77
CA PHE A 1091 -23.94 -21.38 25.26
C PHE A 1091 -22.81 -21.27 26.31
N THR A 1092 -21.80 -22.13 26.23
CA THR A 1092 -20.65 -22.20 27.16
C THR A 1092 -19.32 -21.94 26.43
N PRO A 1093 -18.20 -21.71 27.15
CA PRO A 1093 -16.86 -21.60 26.54
C PRO A 1093 -16.45 -22.76 25.62
N LEU A 1094 -17.09 -23.93 25.76
CA LEU A 1094 -16.86 -25.14 24.96
C LEU A 1094 -17.73 -25.20 23.69
N SER A 1095 -18.42 -24.11 23.31
CA SER A 1095 -19.28 -24.06 22.12
C SER A 1095 -18.47 -24.10 20.83
N ILE A 1096 -18.94 -24.89 19.85
CA ILE A 1096 -18.28 -25.08 18.54
C ILE A 1096 -18.21 -23.76 17.72
N ASP A 1097 -19.24 -22.90 17.82
CA ASP A 1097 -19.27 -21.57 17.20
C ASP A 1097 -19.28 -20.46 18.26
N ILE A 1098 -18.40 -19.48 18.05
CA ILE A 1098 -18.27 -18.20 18.78
C ILE A 1098 -19.60 -17.45 18.84
N SER A 1099 -20.40 -17.51 17.78
CA SER A 1099 -21.66 -16.78 17.64
C SER A 1099 -22.63 -17.06 18.79
N TYR A 1100 -22.67 -18.28 19.35
CA TYR A 1100 -23.54 -18.61 20.48
C TYR A 1100 -23.09 -17.92 21.77
N MET A 1101 -21.78 -17.83 22.02
CA MET A 1101 -21.24 -17.05 23.15
C MET A 1101 -21.50 -15.55 23.01
N VAL A 1102 -21.47 -15.01 21.78
CA VAL A 1102 -21.90 -13.63 21.51
C VAL A 1102 -23.40 -13.46 21.78
N CYS A 1103 -24.25 -14.42 21.37
CA CYS A 1103 -25.69 -14.41 21.69
C CYS A 1103 -25.94 -14.38 23.21
N ARG A 1104 -25.23 -15.22 23.97
CA ARG A 1104 -25.31 -15.22 25.44
C ARG A 1104 -24.88 -13.89 26.05
N GLN A 1105 -23.81 -13.27 25.53
CA GLN A 1105 -23.39 -11.95 26.01
C GLN A 1105 -24.44 -10.86 25.71
N ILE A 1106 -25.10 -10.87 24.54
CA ILE A 1106 -26.17 -9.91 24.24
C ILE A 1106 -27.33 -10.01 25.25
N VAL A 1107 -27.80 -11.24 25.53
CA VAL A 1107 -28.90 -11.45 26.50
C VAL A 1107 -28.48 -11.07 27.92
N ARG A 1108 -27.19 -11.25 28.27
CA ARG A 1108 -26.61 -10.78 29.53
C ARG A 1108 -26.58 -9.25 29.63
N GLU A 1109 -26.07 -8.55 28.62
CA GLU A 1109 -26.01 -7.07 28.56
C GLU A 1109 -27.42 -6.47 28.62
N ILE A 1110 -28.41 -7.11 27.98
CA ILE A 1110 -29.85 -6.80 28.09
C ILE A 1110 -30.33 -6.88 29.55
N GLY A 1111 -30.03 -7.99 30.24
CA GLY A 1111 -30.42 -8.19 31.64
C GLY A 1111 -29.70 -7.25 32.61
N GLU A 1112 -28.42 -6.99 32.42
CA GLU A 1112 -27.63 -6.07 33.26
C GLU A 1112 -28.07 -4.61 33.05
N THR A 1113 -28.26 -4.15 31.81
CA THR A 1113 -28.68 -2.77 31.50
C THR A 1113 -30.10 -2.47 31.95
N THR A 1114 -31.01 -3.45 31.93
CA THR A 1114 -32.37 -3.30 32.45
C THR A 1114 -32.51 -3.63 33.94
N ASN A 1115 -31.44 -4.10 34.59
CA ASN A 1115 -31.42 -4.67 35.94
C ASN A 1115 -32.41 -5.86 36.15
N LEU A 1116 -32.73 -6.57 35.08
CA LEU A 1116 -33.65 -7.71 35.05
C LEU A 1116 -32.87 -9.02 34.90
N ARG A 1117 -32.36 -9.52 36.04
CA ARG A 1117 -31.44 -10.67 36.13
C ARG A 1117 -32.05 -12.03 35.77
N GLY A 1118 -33.35 -12.09 35.45
CA GLY A 1118 -34.02 -13.28 34.93
C GLY A 1118 -33.88 -13.49 33.41
N CYS A 1119 -33.22 -12.57 32.69
CA CYS A 1119 -32.88 -12.76 31.29
C CYS A 1119 -31.85 -13.89 31.11
N GLY A 1120 -32.01 -14.70 30.07
CA GLY A 1120 -31.14 -15.86 29.82
C GLY A 1120 -31.46 -16.54 28.49
N ILE A 1121 -30.55 -17.43 28.06
CA ILE A 1121 -30.69 -18.19 26.82
C ILE A 1121 -30.26 -19.65 27.04
N GLN A 1122 -31.04 -20.60 26.50
CA GLN A 1122 -30.79 -22.03 26.64
C GLN A 1122 -31.25 -22.81 25.39
N ALA A 1123 -30.68 -24.00 25.18
CA ALA A 1123 -31.08 -24.93 24.14
C ALA A 1123 -31.68 -26.22 24.73
N ILE A 1124 -32.77 -26.69 24.14
CA ILE A 1124 -33.54 -27.87 24.58
C ILE A 1124 -33.75 -28.78 23.36
N ARG A 1125 -33.35 -30.05 23.47
CA ARG A 1125 -33.61 -31.06 22.44
C ARG A 1125 -35.09 -31.45 22.42
N LEU A 1126 -35.74 -31.40 21.26
CA LEU A 1126 -37.12 -31.86 21.10
C LEU A 1126 -37.17 -33.37 20.84
N PRO A 1127 -38.19 -34.09 21.33
CA PRO A 1127 -38.34 -35.53 21.10
C PRO A 1127 -38.67 -35.86 19.63
N GLY A 1128 -38.24 -37.05 19.19
CA GLY A 1128 -38.35 -37.49 17.79
C GLY A 1128 -37.41 -36.72 16.84
N ALA A 1129 -37.77 -36.61 15.57
CA ALA A 1129 -37.07 -35.75 14.59
C ALA A 1129 -37.41 -34.25 14.80
N GLY A 1130 -37.56 -33.81 16.05
CA GLY A 1130 -38.16 -32.53 16.41
C GLY A 1130 -37.28 -31.29 16.15
N GLY A 1131 -35.95 -31.48 16.19
CA GLY A 1131 -34.95 -30.41 16.12
C GLY A 1131 -34.54 -29.90 17.50
N THR A 1132 -33.83 -28.77 17.53
CA THR A 1132 -33.47 -28.05 18.74
C THR A 1132 -34.38 -26.84 18.93
N LEU A 1133 -34.84 -26.63 20.16
CA LEU A 1133 -35.56 -25.43 20.59
C LEU A 1133 -34.57 -24.51 21.32
N ILE A 1134 -34.47 -23.25 20.90
CA ILE A 1134 -33.73 -22.22 21.64
C ILE A 1134 -34.74 -21.33 22.34
N GLU A 1135 -34.62 -21.22 23.66
CA GLU A 1135 -35.43 -20.35 24.51
C GLU A 1135 -34.62 -19.12 24.93
N VAL A 1136 -35.21 -17.92 24.77
CA VAL A 1136 -34.61 -16.64 25.14
C VAL A 1136 -35.57 -15.86 26.04
N VAL A 1137 -35.14 -15.50 27.25
CA VAL A 1137 -35.92 -14.68 28.18
C VAL A 1137 -35.47 -13.22 28.09
N LEU A 1138 -36.38 -12.30 27.80
CA LEU A 1138 -36.12 -10.88 27.53
C LEU A 1138 -37.07 -9.95 28.32
N PRO A 1139 -36.72 -8.68 28.56
CA PRO A 1139 -37.58 -7.70 29.22
C PRO A 1139 -38.85 -7.36 28.43
N ARG A 1140 -40.02 -7.40 29.09
CA ARG A 1140 -41.33 -7.04 28.49
C ARG A 1140 -41.43 -5.58 28.02
N LYS A 1141 -40.56 -4.68 28.53
CA LYS A 1141 -40.47 -3.27 28.08
C LYS A 1141 -39.79 -3.09 26.72
N MET A 1142 -39.09 -4.10 26.18
CA MET A 1142 -38.51 -4.01 24.83
C MET A 1142 -39.60 -4.27 23.79
N LYS A 1143 -39.68 -3.41 22.77
CA LYS A 1143 -40.57 -3.64 21.62
C LYS A 1143 -39.97 -4.71 20.71
N ILE A 1144 -40.09 -5.97 21.12
CA ILE A 1144 -39.92 -7.12 20.23
C ILE A 1144 -40.98 -6.97 19.13
N LYS A 1145 -40.59 -6.39 18.00
CA LYS A 1145 -41.52 -6.22 16.87
C LYS A 1145 -42.01 -7.60 16.44
N HIS A 1146 -43.32 -7.72 16.35
CA HIS A 1146 -43.94 -8.76 15.54
C HIS A 1146 -43.68 -8.40 14.07
N ASP A 1147 -42.66 -9.08 13.57
CA ASP A 1147 -42.46 -9.55 12.20
C ASP A 1147 -42.51 -8.52 11.05
N LEU A 1148 -41.33 -8.35 10.45
CA LEU A 1148 -41.08 -8.24 9.01
C LEU A 1148 -40.02 -9.28 8.65
#